data_AF-I4APD0-F1
#
_entry.id   AF-I4APD0-F1
#
_cell.length_a   1.000
_cell.length_b   1.000
_cell.length_c   1.000
_cell.angle_alpha   90.00
_cell.angle_beta   90.00
_cell.angle_gamma   90.00
#
_symmetry.space_group_name_H-M   'P 1'
#
loop_
_entity.id
_entity.type
_entity.pdbx_description
1 polymer ?
#
loop_
_entity_poly.entity_id
_entity_poly.type
_entity_poly.pdbx_seq_one_letter_code
_entity_poly.pdbx_strand_id
1 'polypeptide(L)'
;MKLIEQSKLFFKKGNSDKVYEIDLCEVGDDLYVVNFRYGKRGAKLKEGTKTASSVGRTKAQAVFTALETEKTKKGYKKEKGSEPKKEKVFPTSIASKEEAILQRLKEALNKVNHPKEEQKSVFQSKWKTGRIAWKVGKLRLKSAIPFLIELLQKNTTLEQVEIYSILYALVRCKDENGFLILSNYTDEKYPDYVQKIAKEGLLSSEKEKGKVAKNLIESLPPVFQELVESQNGKGLEKEITLRIGEKYKDFQFIETLYLLVHVQPFLQKVILQAFSKIPLRPPFFKYIRSIYKLAEVRDDARLLGLLSYRFEKTMGMYKSTSISENEDTSHWRYSYKVRRYIFEISEQVSDITKEVKKKDSKIGFSEQTREYFQRRDLRRLKDFALDTENDSYVKLATSILLGYQQKDYQAHSMSSLGYASWNRTTRKYTHNFTVFPDNASSLLLNLILNGNNKELELVSNKWRKKEKITIISDSWYAEPAAQEGNLSPLERVKLFNQKTLAEQKEENKIENRNEFFPQKWDALPQAYVQLLAEAKLDSIHEFAYKNFKTHSEYENLVQKFDTKLLKKLLSSSSEIPAFFGVEICKDKLHETFDKELTLILLNSRVEEGRKLAQEIIQKNSEEFTKDTNFTLFVSELIFNQYPDIRNWVNEFLQNIQLSNEKWQIIVAKGISEMLSTDKNYSALLLKDAQNVLKTNAKTVLENLGWNIVLELLENKNLQNQVFASDILLIKSKLIKATDIPFSILSEFFESKSEEIRSNGMEIFANYPESALLEAHQLLGNMLVSPYQNLRVSAGNIVTKLVQNKVNQESKEGKEFAEAIVTGLILALRKKDPEEIKREEAAKNNNAQEETQNELSVHAEIADLLINYFDAYLSKITLKTTLNLLHGNYREGQFVGFHILKNHIASSNNKDGKEEISIRQIVALAAHELLEIRSWTLEYYQNNVPRIRYERDEALQILDAKWEDVRLKAMEFFRENFTEKEWDVDSLVSIADSVRPDIEAFGKELITKFFEEKDGEKYLIMLSQHPSNSMQLFATNYLERFATGNLQHLKEMEFYFRCVLMQVNKGRIAKTRVLEFLEKEALSSKETAFWVVPLFNDLVATSAVQDKERFIQILQKLKTKYDNLKVALVFE
;
A
#
# COMPACT_ATOMS: atom_id res chain seq x y z
N MET A 1 -73.24 48.56 9.90
CA MET A 1 -73.37 49.66 10.89
C MET A 1 -72.00 50.27 11.09
N LYS A 2 -71.81 51.54 10.75
CA LYS A 2 -70.53 52.29 10.84
C LYS A 2 -70.63 53.33 11.95
N LEU A 3 -69.70 53.33 12.90
CA LEU A 3 -69.67 54.33 13.98
C LEU A 3 -69.23 55.70 13.41
N ILE A 4 -70.01 56.73 13.68
CA ILE A 4 -69.79 58.11 13.22
C ILE A 4 -69.23 58.97 14.34
N GLU A 5 -69.80 58.86 15.54
CA GLU A 5 -69.37 59.63 16.70
C GLU A 5 -69.60 58.80 17.98
N GLN A 6 -68.67 58.88 18.94
CA GLN A 6 -68.80 58.22 20.24
C GLN A 6 -68.47 59.20 21.36
N SER A 7 -69.29 59.22 22.41
CA SER A 7 -69.03 59.95 23.65
C SER A 7 -69.00 59.00 24.84
N LYS A 8 -67.88 59.00 25.58
CA LYS A 8 -67.70 58.23 26.82
C LYS A 8 -67.75 59.15 28.03
N LEU A 9 -68.68 58.86 28.93
CA LEU A 9 -69.00 59.64 30.10
C LEU A 9 -68.78 58.83 31.37
N PHE A 10 -68.11 59.43 32.37
CA PHE A 10 -67.76 58.75 33.63
C PHE A 10 -68.39 59.44 34.84
N PHE A 11 -68.89 58.66 35.78
CA PHE A 11 -69.41 59.14 37.05
C PHE A 11 -68.73 58.41 38.21
N LYS A 12 -68.02 59.16 39.07
CA LYS A 12 -67.35 58.64 40.27
C LYS A 12 -67.79 59.43 41.50
N LYS A 13 -68.58 58.81 42.39
CA LYS A 13 -69.00 59.39 43.69
C LYS A 13 -69.15 58.27 44.72
N GLY A 14 -68.39 58.33 45.82
CA GLY A 14 -68.34 57.25 46.82
C GLY A 14 -67.87 55.92 46.20
N ASN A 15 -68.52 54.81 46.58
CA ASN A 15 -68.28 53.47 46.01
C ASN A 15 -68.87 53.25 44.61
N SER A 16 -69.52 54.26 44.01
CA SER A 16 -70.09 54.18 42.66
C SER A 16 -69.10 54.66 41.60
N ASP A 17 -68.76 53.76 40.68
CA ASP A 17 -67.91 54.01 39.51
C ASP A 17 -68.62 53.52 38.23
N LYS A 18 -69.29 54.44 37.53
CA LYS A 18 -70.17 54.14 36.39
C LYS A 18 -69.64 54.73 35.09
N VAL A 19 -69.81 53.98 34.01
CA VAL A 19 -69.54 54.40 32.62
C VAL A 19 -70.86 54.48 31.87
N TYR A 20 -70.98 55.48 31.01
CA TYR A 20 -72.05 55.63 30.05
C TYR A 20 -71.43 55.98 28.68
N GLU A 21 -71.61 55.10 27.70
CA GLU A 21 -71.13 55.29 26.33
C GLU A 21 -72.32 55.59 25.43
N ILE A 22 -72.18 56.55 24.52
CA ILE A 22 -73.18 56.91 23.52
C ILE A 22 -72.52 56.79 22.15
N ASP A 23 -73.13 56.04 21.25
CA ASP A 23 -72.63 55.74 19.91
C ASP A 23 -73.65 56.25 18.87
N LEU A 24 -73.24 57.16 17.99
CA LEU A 24 -73.98 57.52 16.79
C LEU A 24 -73.48 56.65 15.63
N CYS A 25 -74.35 55.81 15.08
CA CYS A 25 -73.98 54.85 14.05
C CYS A 25 -74.82 55.01 12.78
N GLU A 26 -74.18 54.95 11.61
CA GLU A 26 -74.79 54.86 10.29
C GLU A 26 -75.15 53.40 9.98
N VAL A 27 -76.38 53.13 9.55
CA VAL A 27 -76.93 51.78 9.31
C VAL A 27 -77.38 51.52 7.88
N GLY A 28 -77.41 52.56 7.03
CA GLY A 28 -77.72 52.50 5.59
C GLY A 28 -77.56 53.90 4.99
N ASP A 29 -77.88 54.08 3.70
CA ASP A 29 -77.74 55.36 3.00
C ASP A 29 -78.55 56.47 3.72
N ASP A 30 -77.83 57.40 4.36
CA ASP A 30 -78.34 58.52 5.17
C ASP A 30 -79.26 58.14 6.35
N LEU A 31 -79.15 56.90 6.84
CA LEU A 31 -79.91 56.38 7.98
C LEU A 31 -79.00 56.11 9.18
N TYR A 32 -79.34 56.68 10.33
CA TYR A 32 -78.53 56.65 11.55
C TYR A 32 -79.34 56.21 12.76
N VAL A 33 -78.67 55.60 13.74
CA VAL A 33 -79.24 55.26 15.04
C VAL A 33 -78.29 55.70 16.15
N VAL A 34 -78.87 56.07 17.31
CA VAL A 34 -78.10 56.43 18.51
C VAL A 34 -78.24 55.31 19.53
N ASN A 35 -77.15 54.59 19.75
CA ASN A 35 -77.04 53.54 20.75
C ASN A 35 -76.41 54.08 22.03
N PHE A 36 -76.67 53.42 23.15
CA PHE A 36 -76.00 53.71 24.41
C PHE A 36 -75.71 52.44 25.20
N ARG A 37 -74.65 52.50 26.01
CA ARG A 37 -74.23 51.42 26.90
C ARG A 37 -73.96 52.00 28.28
N TYR A 38 -74.38 51.31 29.35
CA TYR A 38 -74.13 51.80 30.71
C TYR A 38 -73.92 50.69 31.73
N GLY A 39 -73.12 50.96 32.76
CA GLY A 39 -72.80 49.98 33.79
C GLY A 39 -71.67 50.43 34.71
N LYS A 40 -71.20 49.51 35.56
CA LYS A 40 -70.01 49.73 36.40
C LYS A 40 -68.76 49.65 35.51
N ARG A 41 -67.79 50.55 35.72
CA ARG A 41 -66.53 50.56 34.96
C ARG A 41 -65.80 49.21 35.09
N GLY A 42 -65.46 48.60 33.96
CA GLY A 42 -64.80 47.29 33.89
C GLY A 42 -65.72 46.06 33.98
N ALA A 43 -67.04 46.25 34.12
CA ALA A 43 -68.03 45.16 34.08
C ALA A 43 -68.77 45.13 32.71
N LYS A 44 -69.49 44.04 32.44
CA LYS A 44 -70.34 43.91 31.24
C LYS A 44 -71.43 44.99 31.25
N LEU A 45 -71.41 45.89 30.26
CA LEU A 45 -72.34 47.02 30.16
C LEU A 45 -73.70 46.56 29.64
N LYS A 46 -74.79 47.17 30.12
CA LYS A 46 -76.12 47.00 29.55
C LYS A 46 -76.29 47.92 28.36
N GLU A 47 -76.79 47.39 27.25
CA GLU A 47 -76.89 48.10 25.98
C GLU A 47 -78.35 48.43 25.66
N GLY A 48 -78.58 49.53 24.96
CA GLY A 48 -79.89 49.92 24.46
C GLY A 48 -79.77 50.91 23.31
N THR A 49 -80.87 51.09 22.58
CA THR A 49 -80.95 52.05 21.48
C THR A 49 -81.93 53.15 21.86
N LYS A 50 -81.59 54.41 21.57
CA LYS A 50 -82.46 55.56 21.87
C LYS A 50 -83.37 55.97 20.72
N THR A 51 -83.05 55.52 19.52
CA THR A 51 -83.86 55.65 18.30
C THR A 51 -84.51 54.31 17.96
N ALA A 52 -85.82 54.15 18.19
CA ALA A 52 -86.53 52.88 17.94
C ALA A 52 -86.51 52.43 16.46
N SER A 53 -86.32 53.38 15.54
CA SER A 53 -86.08 53.18 14.11
C SER A 53 -84.95 54.11 13.64
N SER A 54 -84.32 53.80 12.51
CA SER A 54 -83.30 54.66 11.91
C SER A 54 -83.86 56.02 11.52
N VAL A 55 -83.08 57.09 11.74
CA VAL A 55 -83.46 58.49 11.46
C VAL A 55 -82.38 59.18 10.64
N GLY A 56 -82.72 60.28 9.94
CA GLY A 56 -81.76 61.08 9.19
C GLY A 56 -80.68 61.73 10.07
N ARG A 57 -79.53 62.08 9.46
CA ARG A 57 -78.31 62.53 10.16
C ARG A 57 -78.54 63.65 11.17
N THR A 58 -79.27 64.69 10.80
CA THR A 58 -79.55 65.86 11.65
C THR A 58 -80.33 65.50 12.90
N LYS A 59 -81.34 64.64 12.78
CA LYS A 59 -82.15 64.17 13.91
C LYS A 59 -81.33 63.23 14.81
N ALA A 60 -80.50 62.36 14.24
CA ALA A 60 -79.62 61.49 15.00
C ALA A 60 -78.58 62.29 15.81
N GLN A 61 -77.98 63.32 15.20
CA GLN A 61 -77.05 64.23 15.88
C GLN A 61 -77.71 64.96 17.06
N ALA A 62 -78.94 65.46 16.86
CA ALA A 62 -79.69 66.12 17.93
C ALA A 62 -79.98 65.17 19.11
N VAL A 63 -80.36 63.92 18.83
CA VAL A 63 -80.59 62.89 19.87
C VAL A 63 -79.29 62.54 20.60
N PHE A 64 -78.16 62.44 19.89
CA PHE A 64 -76.84 62.20 20.46
C PHE A 64 -76.44 63.32 21.43
N THR A 65 -76.51 64.59 20.99
CA THR A 65 -76.16 65.75 21.82
C THR A 65 -77.11 65.92 23.01
N ALA A 66 -78.41 65.64 22.84
CA ALA A 66 -79.39 65.70 23.93
C ALA A 66 -79.11 64.65 25.02
N LEU A 67 -78.76 63.43 24.62
CA LEU A 67 -78.44 62.35 25.56
C LEU A 67 -77.14 62.66 26.32
N GLU A 68 -76.14 63.21 25.62
CA GLU A 68 -74.87 63.60 26.22
C GLU A 68 -75.03 64.73 27.24
N THR A 69 -75.82 65.77 26.90
CA THR A 69 -76.13 66.87 27.82
C THR A 69 -76.98 66.44 29.02
N GLU A 70 -77.90 65.48 28.84
CA GLU A 70 -78.66 64.88 29.95
C GLU A 70 -77.73 64.20 30.97
N LYS A 71 -76.74 63.44 30.50
CA LYS A 71 -75.82 62.70 31.38
C LYS A 71 -74.78 63.62 32.03
N THR A 72 -74.28 64.63 31.34
CA THR A 72 -73.39 65.62 31.97
C THR A 72 -74.10 66.43 33.05
N LYS A 73 -75.38 66.81 32.86
CA LYS A 73 -76.22 67.40 33.94
C LYS A 73 -76.40 66.48 35.15
N LYS A 74 -76.42 65.15 34.95
CA LYS A 74 -76.48 64.13 36.01
C LYS A 74 -75.12 63.86 36.70
N GLY A 75 -74.12 64.71 36.45
CA GLY A 75 -72.82 64.67 37.12
C GLY A 75 -71.76 63.79 36.44
N TYR A 76 -72.04 63.29 35.23
CA TYR A 76 -71.04 62.56 34.45
C TYR A 76 -70.05 63.54 33.79
N LYS A 77 -68.77 63.18 33.73
CA LYS A 77 -67.71 63.98 33.10
C LYS A 77 -67.29 63.34 31.77
N LYS A 78 -67.16 64.17 30.72
CA LYS A 78 -66.61 63.75 29.42
C LYS A 78 -65.13 63.44 29.53
N GLU A 79 -64.68 62.38 28.87
CA GLU A 79 -63.27 62.13 28.60
C GLU A 79 -62.79 63.09 27.51
N LYS A 80 -61.73 63.87 27.78
CA LYS A 80 -61.14 64.75 26.75
C LYS A 80 -60.39 63.90 25.73
N GLY A 81 -61.00 63.74 24.56
CA GLY A 81 -60.38 63.50 23.25
C GLY A 81 -59.28 62.44 23.19
N SER A 82 -59.66 61.18 22.94
CA SER A 82 -58.86 60.35 22.04
C SER A 82 -59.43 60.56 20.65
N GLU A 83 -58.60 61.07 19.73
CA GLU A 83 -58.90 61.07 18.30
C GLU A 83 -59.39 59.69 17.85
N PRO A 84 -60.23 59.61 16.80
CA PRO A 84 -60.75 58.33 16.33
C PRO A 84 -59.56 57.42 16.08
N LYS A 85 -59.51 56.30 16.81
CA LYS A 85 -58.65 55.17 16.44
C LYS A 85 -58.96 54.88 14.99
N LYS A 86 -58.10 55.31 14.06
CA LYS A 86 -57.94 54.62 12.78
C LYS A 86 -57.80 53.16 13.18
N GLU A 87 -58.82 52.36 12.90
CA GLU A 87 -58.64 50.93 12.84
C GLU A 87 -57.37 50.73 12.02
N LYS A 88 -56.36 50.16 12.67
CA LYS A 88 -55.20 49.65 11.96
C LYS A 88 -55.77 48.60 11.01
N VAL A 89 -55.98 49.00 9.76
CA VAL A 89 -56.02 48.06 8.65
C VAL A 89 -54.69 47.32 8.74
N PHE A 90 -54.73 46.12 9.32
CA PHE A 90 -53.62 45.19 9.19
C PHE A 90 -53.52 44.87 7.70
N PRO A 91 -52.33 44.93 7.08
CA PRO A 91 -52.20 44.52 5.69
C PRO A 91 -52.60 43.04 5.60
N THR A 92 -53.65 42.77 4.83
CA THR A 92 -54.23 41.43 4.66
C THR A 92 -53.31 40.50 3.85
N SER A 93 -52.20 41.00 3.30
CA SER A 93 -51.18 40.19 2.63
C SER A 93 -49.77 40.73 2.90
N ILE A 94 -48.88 39.87 3.40
CA ILE A 94 -47.43 40.11 3.46
C ILE A 94 -46.85 39.67 2.11
N ALA A 95 -46.30 40.59 1.32
CA ALA A 95 -45.90 40.33 -0.07
C ALA A 95 -44.46 39.82 -0.19
N SER A 96 -43.59 40.09 0.80
CA SER A 96 -42.17 39.69 0.73
C SER A 96 -41.59 39.20 2.07
N LYS A 97 -40.43 38.52 2.00
CA LYS A 97 -39.66 38.09 3.18
C LYS A 97 -39.20 39.29 4.03
N GLU A 98 -38.91 40.42 3.41
CA GLU A 98 -38.44 41.64 4.07
C GLU A 98 -39.57 42.32 4.84
N GLU A 99 -40.74 42.45 4.20
CA GLU A 99 -41.96 42.96 4.86
C GLU A 99 -42.35 42.10 6.06
N ALA A 100 -42.22 40.77 5.94
CA ALA A 100 -42.46 39.87 7.05
C ALA A 100 -41.54 40.16 8.25
N ILE A 101 -40.26 40.47 8.01
CA ILE A 101 -39.28 40.77 9.05
C ILE A 101 -39.58 42.13 9.69
N LEU A 102 -39.88 43.16 8.89
CA LEU A 102 -40.26 44.48 9.39
C LEU A 102 -41.54 44.42 10.22
N GLN A 103 -42.53 43.64 9.80
CA GLN A 103 -43.77 43.46 10.55
C GLN A 103 -43.51 42.77 11.91
N ARG A 104 -42.62 41.77 11.95
CA ARG A 104 -42.22 41.14 13.21
C ARG A 104 -41.50 42.10 14.16
N LEU A 105 -40.67 43.01 13.64
CA LEU A 105 -40.05 44.07 14.46
C LEU A 105 -41.10 45.04 15.00
N LYS A 106 -42.07 45.46 14.18
CA LYS A 106 -43.19 46.29 14.62
C LYS A 106 -44.01 45.62 15.70
N GLU A 107 -44.29 44.32 15.59
CA GLU A 107 -44.97 43.56 16.65
C GLU A 107 -44.14 43.49 17.95
N ALA A 108 -42.82 43.30 17.85
CA ALA A 108 -41.94 43.33 19.02
C ALA A 108 -41.96 44.71 19.71
N LEU A 109 -41.92 45.79 18.94
CA LEU A 109 -41.99 47.17 19.44
C LEU A 109 -43.35 47.50 20.05
N ASN A 110 -44.44 47.08 19.42
CA ASN A 110 -45.79 47.29 19.96
C ASN A 110 -45.99 46.58 21.30
N LYS A 111 -45.38 45.41 21.50
CA LYS A 111 -45.39 44.72 22.81
C LYS A 111 -44.63 45.49 23.88
N VAL A 112 -43.51 46.13 23.51
CA VAL A 112 -42.73 46.98 24.43
C VAL A 112 -43.49 48.26 24.78
N ASN A 113 -44.11 48.90 23.79
CA ASN A 113 -44.86 50.15 23.97
C ASN A 113 -46.20 49.94 24.71
N HIS A 114 -46.83 48.76 24.57
CA HIS A 114 -48.14 48.45 25.16
C HIS A 114 -48.16 47.07 25.85
N PRO A 115 -47.42 46.88 26.96
CA PRO A 115 -47.21 45.57 27.58
C PRO A 115 -48.47 44.94 28.22
N LYS A 116 -49.52 45.73 28.45
CA LYS A 116 -50.79 45.28 29.05
C LYS A 116 -51.88 44.97 28.03
N GLU A 117 -51.64 45.20 26.73
CA GLU A 117 -52.60 44.90 25.67
C GLU A 117 -52.31 43.53 25.05
N GLU A 118 -53.31 42.65 25.02
CA GLU A 118 -53.20 41.34 24.38
C GLU A 118 -53.19 41.52 22.85
N GLN A 119 -51.98 41.54 22.27
CA GLN A 119 -51.79 41.76 20.84
C GLN A 119 -51.76 40.42 20.10
N LYS A 120 -52.77 40.18 19.26
CA LYS A 120 -52.82 39.03 18.35
C LYS A 120 -51.76 39.21 17.25
N SER A 121 -50.78 38.30 17.17
CA SER A 121 -49.74 38.32 16.14
C SER A 121 -50.34 37.96 14.77
N VAL A 122 -49.82 38.58 13.71
CA VAL A 122 -50.16 38.22 12.32
C VAL A 122 -49.56 36.85 11.95
N PHE A 123 -48.54 36.39 12.67
CA PHE A 123 -47.84 35.14 12.40
C PHE A 123 -48.21 34.03 13.39
N GLN A 124 -48.41 32.82 12.87
CA GLN A 124 -48.57 31.61 13.71
C GLN A 124 -47.27 31.24 14.46
N SER A 125 -46.11 31.48 13.84
CA SER A 125 -44.81 31.15 14.42
C SER A 125 -44.28 32.26 15.34
N LYS A 126 -43.94 31.92 16.58
CA LYS A 126 -43.34 32.84 17.55
C LYS A 126 -41.81 32.94 17.37
N TRP A 127 -41.28 34.14 17.12
CA TRP A 127 -39.82 34.39 17.01
C TRP A 127 -39.36 35.31 18.15
N LYS A 128 -38.19 35.02 18.73
CA LYS A 128 -37.52 35.93 19.69
C LYS A 128 -36.98 37.17 18.97
N THR A 129 -36.92 38.32 19.63
CA THR A 129 -36.44 39.59 19.07
C THR A 129 -35.02 39.44 18.51
N GLY A 130 -34.13 38.78 19.25
CA GLY A 130 -32.77 38.51 18.77
C GLY A 130 -32.71 37.70 17.47
N ARG A 131 -33.64 36.75 17.24
CA ARG A 131 -33.69 35.98 15.98
C ARG A 131 -34.16 36.84 14.80
N ILE A 132 -35.08 37.76 15.05
CA ILE A 132 -35.55 38.71 14.03
C ILE A 132 -34.39 39.65 13.66
N ALA A 133 -33.72 40.25 14.65
CA ALA A 133 -32.56 41.11 14.43
C ALA A 133 -31.41 40.38 13.71
N TRP A 134 -31.11 39.12 14.09
CA TRP A 134 -30.13 38.31 13.37
C TRP A 134 -30.46 38.19 11.87
N LYS A 135 -31.73 37.97 11.54
CA LYS A 135 -32.19 37.87 10.15
C LYS A 135 -32.10 39.21 9.42
N VAL A 136 -32.35 40.33 10.11
CA VAL A 136 -32.12 41.69 9.57
C VAL A 136 -30.66 41.88 9.17
N GLY A 137 -29.72 41.57 10.07
CA GLY A 137 -28.28 41.71 9.78
C GLY A 137 -27.81 40.83 8.63
N LYS A 138 -28.37 39.61 8.52
CA LYS A 138 -28.07 38.70 7.41
C LYS A 138 -28.54 39.25 6.05
N LEU A 139 -29.70 39.90 6.00
CA LEU A 139 -30.24 40.53 4.79
C LEU A 139 -29.75 41.98 4.59
N ARG A 140 -28.97 42.53 5.54
CA ARG A 140 -28.53 43.94 5.55
C ARG A 140 -29.69 44.93 5.34
N LEU A 141 -30.85 44.64 5.94
CA LEU A 141 -32.09 45.38 5.70
C LEU A 141 -32.07 46.75 6.40
N LYS A 142 -31.64 47.80 5.68
CA LYS A 142 -31.50 49.16 6.22
C LYS A 142 -32.82 49.76 6.74
N SER A 143 -33.95 49.44 6.12
CA SER A 143 -35.27 49.91 6.57
C SER A 143 -35.66 49.44 7.98
N ALA A 144 -34.98 48.42 8.52
CA ALA A 144 -35.18 47.93 9.88
C ALA A 144 -34.46 48.77 10.96
N ILE A 145 -33.48 49.60 10.59
CA ILE A 145 -32.60 50.31 11.53
C ILE A 145 -33.36 51.15 12.57
N PRO A 146 -34.37 51.98 12.20
CA PRO A 146 -35.08 52.79 13.18
C PRO A 146 -35.77 51.94 14.26
N PHE A 147 -36.37 50.81 13.85
CA PHE A 147 -37.02 49.88 14.78
C PHE A 147 -36.01 49.20 15.73
N LEU A 148 -34.82 48.86 15.23
CA LEU A 148 -33.75 48.26 16.03
C LEU A 148 -33.20 49.25 17.07
N ILE A 149 -33.00 50.50 16.66
CA ILE A 149 -32.58 51.60 17.55
C ILE A 149 -33.62 51.83 18.65
N GLU A 150 -34.90 51.93 18.28
CA GLU A 150 -35.98 52.18 19.23
C GLU A 150 -36.14 51.02 20.21
N LEU A 151 -35.95 49.77 19.77
CA LEU A 151 -35.93 48.60 20.65
C LEU A 151 -34.81 48.68 21.69
N LEU A 152 -33.60 49.10 21.32
CA LEU A 152 -32.49 49.27 22.27
C LEU A 152 -32.76 50.37 23.31
N GLN A 153 -33.43 51.44 22.90
CA GLN A 153 -33.72 52.59 23.76
C GLN A 153 -34.90 52.34 24.71
N LYS A 154 -35.98 51.70 24.23
CA LYS A 154 -37.24 51.57 24.98
C LYS A 154 -37.38 50.25 25.73
N ASN A 155 -36.70 49.19 25.31
CA ASN A 155 -36.85 47.87 25.93
C ASN A 155 -35.78 47.62 26.99
N THR A 156 -36.13 47.88 28.24
CA THR A 156 -35.25 47.65 29.41
C THR A 156 -35.11 46.17 29.81
N THR A 157 -35.85 45.27 29.16
CA THR A 157 -35.89 43.82 29.50
C THR A 157 -35.12 42.93 28.51
N LEU A 158 -34.42 43.53 27.54
CA LEU A 158 -33.64 42.76 26.55
C LEU A 158 -32.56 41.92 27.22
N GLU A 159 -32.50 40.64 26.87
CA GLU A 159 -31.38 39.77 27.25
C GLU A 159 -30.11 40.20 26.50
N GLN A 160 -28.93 39.97 27.09
CA GLN A 160 -27.64 40.36 26.49
C GLN A 160 -27.40 39.75 25.09
N VAL A 161 -27.94 38.55 24.84
CA VAL A 161 -27.86 37.89 23.52
C VAL A 161 -28.74 38.59 22.48
N GLU A 162 -29.86 39.18 22.91
CA GLU A 162 -30.74 39.98 22.04
C GLU A 162 -30.09 41.32 21.71
N ILE A 163 -29.50 41.99 22.70
CA ILE A 163 -28.69 43.21 22.49
C ILE A 163 -27.60 42.93 21.46
N TYR A 164 -26.79 41.89 21.66
CA TYR A 164 -25.75 41.49 20.68
C TYR A 164 -26.31 41.28 19.27
N SER A 165 -27.46 40.62 19.13
CA SER A 165 -28.07 40.35 17.83
C SER A 165 -28.58 41.64 17.15
N ILE A 166 -29.02 42.63 17.92
CA ILE A 166 -29.40 43.94 17.42
C ILE A 166 -28.16 44.74 16.99
N LEU A 167 -27.11 44.79 17.83
CA LEU A 167 -25.85 45.44 17.46
C LEU A 167 -25.25 44.79 16.20
N TYR A 168 -25.25 43.46 16.12
CA TYR A 168 -24.85 42.72 14.91
C TYR A 168 -25.60 43.21 13.67
N ALA A 169 -26.92 43.38 13.77
CA ALA A 169 -27.73 43.86 12.67
C ALA A 169 -27.39 45.30 12.27
N LEU A 170 -27.20 46.20 13.24
CA LEU A 170 -26.81 47.58 13.00
C LEU A 170 -25.44 47.66 12.30
N VAL A 171 -24.45 46.90 12.78
CA VAL A 171 -23.11 46.88 12.17
C VAL A 171 -23.15 46.36 10.75
N ARG A 172 -23.89 45.27 10.49
CA ARG A 172 -24.02 44.67 9.16
C ARG A 172 -24.75 45.54 8.16
N CYS A 173 -25.67 46.40 8.61
CA CYS A 173 -26.38 47.33 7.74
C CYS A 173 -25.53 48.55 7.32
N LYS A 174 -24.39 48.79 7.99
CA LYS A 174 -23.43 49.87 7.69
C LYS A 174 -24.10 51.24 7.54
N ASP A 175 -24.85 51.64 8.56
CA ASP A 175 -25.56 52.92 8.61
C ASP A 175 -25.08 53.77 9.78
N GLU A 176 -24.83 55.05 9.51
CA GLU A 176 -24.27 55.98 10.49
C GLU A 176 -25.18 56.19 11.70
N ASN A 177 -26.52 56.17 11.55
CA ASN A 177 -27.43 56.32 12.68
C ASN A 177 -27.35 55.12 13.63
N GLY A 178 -27.11 53.93 13.08
CA GLY A 178 -26.83 52.73 13.87
C GLY A 178 -25.53 52.85 14.66
N PHE A 179 -24.49 53.43 14.07
CA PHE A 179 -23.18 53.61 14.70
C PHE A 179 -23.19 54.56 15.89
N LEU A 180 -23.96 55.66 15.83
CA LEU A 180 -24.07 56.64 16.93
C LEU A 180 -24.45 56.00 18.27
N ILE A 181 -25.26 54.94 18.24
CA ILE A 181 -25.73 54.26 19.46
C ILE A 181 -24.73 53.24 20.00
N LEU A 182 -23.78 52.76 19.18
CA LEU A 182 -22.84 51.72 19.58
C LEU A 182 -21.89 52.16 20.71
N SER A 183 -21.56 53.45 20.80
CA SER A 183 -20.71 54.01 21.87
C SER A 183 -21.29 53.77 23.27
N ASN A 184 -22.61 53.69 23.40
CA ASN A 184 -23.27 53.38 24.68
C ASN A 184 -23.01 51.94 25.16
N TYR A 185 -22.48 51.07 24.30
CA TYR A 185 -22.27 49.64 24.56
C TYR A 185 -20.78 49.24 24.62
N THR A 186 -19.85 50.20 24.64
CA THR A 186 -18.40 49.93 24.79
C THR A 186 -17.91 49.89 26.23
N ASP A 187 -18.79 50.16 27.19
CA ASP A 187 -18.54 50.26 28.63
C ASP A 187 -18.41 48.89 29.33
N GLU A 188 -17.68 48.82 30.44
CA GLU A 188 -17.34 47.59 31.17
C GLU A 188 -18.56 46.89 31.78
N LYS A 189 -19.67 47.62 31.99
CA LYS A 189 -20.93 47.06 32.48
C LYS A 189 -21.55 46.01 31.55
N TYR A 190 -21.20 46.03 30.26
CA TYR A 190 -21.68 45.05 29.30
C TYR A 190 -20.73 43.86 29.18
N PRO A 191 -21.22 42.65 28.86
CA PRO A 191 -20.36 41.52 28.57
C PRO A 191 -19.38 41.83 27.43
N ASP A 192 -18.16 41.32 27.55
CA ASP A 192 -17.06 41.58 26.62
C ASP A 192 -17.41 41.28 25.13
N TYR A 193 -18.24 40.28 24.83
CA TYR A 193 -18.69 40.01 23.46
C TYR A 193 -19.65 41.09 22.89
N VAL A 194 -20.36 41.83 23.74
CA VAL A 194 -21.20 42.98 23.37
C VAL A 194 -20.32 44.19 23.09
N GLN A 195 -19.35 44.44 23.98
CA GLN A 195 -18.38 45.53 23.81
C GLN A 195 -17.61 45.38 22.49
N LYS A 196 -17.16 44.17 22.15
CA LYS A 196 -16.40 43.89 20.92
C LYS A 196 -17.17 44.18 19.65
N ILE A 197 -18.44 43.78 19.57
CA ILE A 197 -19.24 44.05 18.37
C ILE A 197 -19.58 45.55 18.23
N ALA A 198 -19.76 46.25 19.36
CA ALA A 198 -19.89 47.70 19.36
C ALA A 198 -18.61 48.38 18.86
N LYS A 199 -17.43 47.96 19.37
CA LYS A 199 -16.12 48.44 18.90
C LYS A 199 -15.87 48.15 17.42
N GLU A 200 -16.21 46.96 16.93
CA GLU A 200 -16.13 46.60 15.50
C GLU A 200 -16.98 47.54 14.62
N GLY A 201 -18.18 47.88 15.08
CA GLY A 201 -19.05 48.82 14.39
C GLY A 201 -18.52 50.25 14.39
N LEU A 202 -18.04 50.74 15.53
CA LEU A 202 -17.45 52.08 15.63
C LEU A 202 -16.15 52.21 14.83
N LEU A 203 -15.34 51.15 14.76
CA LEU A 203 -14.16 51.11 13.88
C LEU A 203 -14.55 51.22 12.41
N SER A 204 -15.75 50.79 12.04
CA SER A 204 -16.28 50.91 10.68
C SER A 204 -16.86 52.31 10.37
N SER A 205 -16.93 53.22 11.35
CA SER A 205 -17.37 54.61 11.15
C SER A 205 -16.16 55.53 11.00
N GLU A 206 -16.17 56.38 9.97
CA GLU A 206 -15.07 57.32 9.70
C GLU A 206 -14.85 58.33 10.84
N LYS A 207 -15.89 58.64 11.62
CA LYS A 207 -15.81 59.66 12.70
C LYS A 207 -15.18 59.13 13.98
N GLU A 208 -15.50 57.90 14.37
CA GLU A 208 -15.08 57.33 15.66
C GLU A 208 -13.86 56.40 15.55
N LYS A 209 -13.52 55.94 14.33
CA LYS A 209 -12.44 54.97 14.07
C LYS A 209 -11.11 55.33 14.74
N GLY A 210 -10.63 56.56 14.60
CA GLY A 210 -9.33 56.98 15.16
C GLY A 210 -9.28 56.92 16.69
N LYS A 211 -10.34 57.39 17.36
CA LYS A 211 -10.45 57.38 18.83
C LYS A 211 -10.52 55.95 19.37
N VAL A 212 -11.34 55.09 18.75
CA VAL A 212 -11.47 53.69 19.16
C VAL A 212 -10.17 52.93 18.94
N ALA A 213 -9.48 53.17 17.81
CA ALA A 213 -8.20 52.54 17.51
C ALA A 213 -7.13 52.89 18.54
N LYS A 214 -7.02 54.17 18.91
CA LYS A 214 -6.08 54.63 19.95
C LYS A 214 -6.33 53.93 21.28
N ASN A 215 -7.58 53.91 21.75
CA ASN A 215 -7.96 53.22 22.99
C ASN A 215 -7.66 51.72 22.95
N LEU A 216 -7.80 51.07 21.79
CA LEU A 216 -7.45 49.66 21.61
C LEU A 216 -5.94 49.41 21.67
N ILE A 217 -5.13 50.29 21.08
CA ILE A 217 -3.66 50.21 21.14
C ILE A 217 -3.18 50.38 22.59
N GLU A 218 -3.71 51.36 23.31
CA GLU A 218 -3.39 51.61 24.72
C GLU A 218 -3.82 50.46 25.65
N SER A 219 -4.79 49.64 25.21
CA SER A 219 -5.23 48.44 25.96
C SER A 219 -4.37 47.19 25.72
N LEU A 220 -3.43 47.23 24.76
CA LEU A 220 -2.52 46.11 24.50
C LEU A 220 -1.42 46.03 25.57
N PRO A 221 -0.89 44.83 25.87
CA PRO A 221 0.31 44.73 26.70
C PRO A 221 1.49 45.49 26.07
N PRO A 222 2.43 46.06 26.86
CA PRO A 222 3.47 46.97 26.36
C PRO A 222 4.27 46.45 25.17
N VAL A 223 4.65 45.16 25.20
CA VAL A 223 5.39 44.51 24.11
C VAL A 223 4.57 44.50 22.80
N PHE A 224 3.27 44.24 22.86
CA PHE A 224 2.41 44.26 21.68
C PHE A 224 2.14 45.69 21.20
N GLN A 225 2.04 46.65 22.11
CA GLN A 225 1.89 48.05 21.76
C GLN A 225 3.10 48.54 20.93
N GLU A 226 4.33 48.35 21.43
CA GLU A 226 5.56 48.73 20.74
C GLU A 226 5.68 48.08 19.35
N LEU A 227 5.36 46.78 19.24
CA LEU A 227 5.42 46.04 17.98
C LEU A 227 4.35 46.48 16.97
N VAL A 228 3.18 46.93 17.44
CA VAL A 228 2.13 47.50 16.58
C VAL A 228 2.52 48.90 16.11
N GLU A 229 3.04 49.74 17.00
CA GLU A 229 3.47 51.11 16.68
C GLU A 229 4.66 51.13 15.70
N SER A 230 5.59 50.19 15.83
CA SER A 230 6.73 49.98 14.91
C SER A 230 6.40 49.19 13.63
N GLN A 231 5.16 48.73 13.46
CA GLN A 231 4.71 47.86 12.36
C GLN A 231 5.55 46.57 12.18
N ASN A 232 6.11 46.05 13.26
CA ASN A 232 6.98 44.86 13.22
C ASN A 232 6.18 43.56 13.21
N GLY A 233 5.67 43.17 12.04
CA GLY A 233 4.87 41.95 11.87
C GLY A 233 5.58 40.64 12.27
N LYS A 234 6.87 40.50 11.96
CA LYS A 234 7.65 39.31 12.34
C LYS A 234 7.84 39.22 13.86
N GLY A 235 8.06 40.36 14.52
CA GLY A 235 8.11 40.45 15.98
C GLY A 235 6.80 40.02 16.63
N LEU A 236 5.66 40.49 16.11
CA LEU A 236 4.33 40.07 16.57
C LEU A 236 4.12 38.56 16.40
N GLU A 237 4.47 37.98 15.24
CA GLU A 237 4.36 36.54 15.01
C GLU A 237 5.19 35.72 16.01
N LYS A 238 6.41 36.18 16.32
CA LYS A 238 7.29 35.55 17.31
C LYS A 238 6.70 35.63 18.71
N GLU A 239 6.24 36.80 19.13
CA GLU A 239 5.65 37.01 20.46
C GLU A 239 4.36 36.21 20.65
N ILE A 240 3.47 36.18 19.64
CA ILE A 240 2.26 35.35 19.68
C ILE A 240 2.63 33.87 19.84
N THR A 241 3.62 33.40 19.08
CA THR A 241 4.07 31.99 19.14
C THR A 241 4.66 31.67 20.51
N LEU A 242 5.44 32.58 21.09
CA LEU A 242 6.00 32.45 22.44
C LEU A 242 4.88 32.30 23.48
N ARG A 243 3.89 33.20 23.49
CA ARG A 243 2.75 33.15 24.43
C ARG A 243 1.94 31.86 24.30
N ILE A 244 1.76 31.35 23.08
CA ILE A 244 1.10 30.05 22.83
C ILE A 244 1.90 28.91 23.48
N GLY A 245 3.23 28.90 23.31
CA GLY A 245 4.12 27.90 23.89
C GLY A 245 4.15 27.91 25.43
N GLU A 246 4.14 29.09 26.02
CA GLU A 246 4.14 29.31 27.48
C GLU A 246 2.79 29.00 28.15
N LYS A 247 1.76 28.60 27.37
CA LYS A 247 0.39 28.34 27.86
C LYS A 247 -0.17 29.52 28.68
N TYR A 248 0.07 30.73 28.20
CA TYR A 248 -0.42 31.95 28.83
C TYR A 248 -1.95 31.87 29.05
N LYS A 249 -2.48 32.40 30.17
CA LYS A 249 -3.90 32.18 30.52
C LYS A 249 -4.86 33.13 29.80
N ASP A 250 -4.38 34.31 29.39
CA ASP A 250 -5.23 35.34 28.80
C ASP A 250 -4.75 35.80 27.41
N PHE A 251 -5.52 35.45 26.38
CA PHE A 251 -5.24 35.80 24.99
C PHE A 251 -6.11 36.95 24.47
N GLN A 252 -6.68 37.80 25.33
CA GLN A 252 -7.55 38.89 24.88
C GLN A 252 -6.86 39.84 23.87
N PHE A 253 -5.53 40.00 23.96
CA PHE A 253 -4.74 40.77 23.00
C PHE A 253 -4.95 40.32 21.54
N ILE A 254 -5.21 39.03 21.27
CA ILE A 254 -5.39 38.54 19.89
C ILE A 254 -6.69 39.07 19.27
N GLU A 255 -7.74 39.27 20.08
CA GLU A 255 -9.00 39.85 19.65
C GLU A 255 -8.85 41.35 19.41
N THR A 256 -8.10 42.04 20.27
CA THR A 256 -7.73 43.45 20.08
C THR A 256 -6.92 43.63 18.78
N LEU A 257 -5.93 42.79 18.52
CA LEU A 257 -5.16 42.81 17.26
C LEU A 257 -6.07 42.59 16.04
N TYR A 258 -7.07 41.70 16.13
CA TYR A 258 -8.03 41.49 15.04
C TYR A 258 -8.96 42.68 14.77
N LEU A 259 -9.38 43.39 15.82
CA LEU A 259 -10.13 44.64 15.68
C LEU A 259 -9.26 45.72 15.00
N LEU A 260 -7.98 45.83 15.40
CA LEU A 260 -7.03 46.80 14.85
C LEU A 260 -6.69 46.59 13.38
N VAL A 261 -6.93 45.40 12.81
CA VAL A 261 -6.80 45.14 11.36
C VAL A 261 -7.50 46.19 10.49
N HIS A 262 -8.63 46.74 10.98
CA HIS A 262 -9.41 47.76 10.25
C HIS A 262 -8.64 49.07 10.01
N VAL A 263 -7.62 49.33 10.83
CA VAL A 263 -6.79 50.54 10.82
C VAL A 263 -5.35 50.22 10.43
N GLN A 264 -4.89 49.01 10.72
CA GLN A 264 -3.52 48.52 10.49
C GLN A 264 -3.54 47.25 9.63
N PRO A 265 -3.59 47.36 8.28
CA PRO A 265 -3.78 46.21 7.39
C PRO A 265 -2.70 45.12 7.47
N PHE A 266 -1.46 45.48 7.85
CA PHE A 266 -0.37 44.51 7.99
C PHE A 266 -0.68 43.41 9.03
N LEU A 267 -1.52 43.72 10.02
CA LEU A 267 -1.98 42.77 11.04
C LEU A 267 -2.79 41.60 10.44
N GLN A 268 -3.41 41.75 9.27
CA GLN A 268 -4.15 40.66 8.63
C GLN A 268 -3.26 39.43 8.42
N LYS A 269 -2.02 39.64 7.94
CA LYS A 269 -1.07 38.55 7.71
C LYS A 269 -0.67 37.88 9.04
N VAL A 270 -0.39 38.68 10.07
CA VAL A 270 -0.05 38.22 11.42
C VAL A 270 -1.17 37.36 12.00
N ILE A 271 -2.43 37.83 11.90
CA ILE A 271 -3.60 37.08 12.37
C ILE A 271 -3.77 35.77 11.61
N LEU A 272 -3.71 35.78 10.27
CA LEU A 272 -3.86 34.55 9.48
C LEU A 272 -2.78 33.52 9.84
N GLN A 273 -1.53 33.96 10.02
CA GLN A 273 -0.45 33.07 10.45
C GLN A 273 -0.66 32.53 11.86
N ALA A 274 -1.01 33.38 12.83
CA ALA A 274 -1.32 32.96 14.18
C ALA A 274 -2.47 31.94 14.21
N PHE A 275 -3.52 32.20 13.45
CA PHE A 275 -4.72 31.35 13.37
C PHE A 275 -4.50 30.06 12.59
N SER A 276 -3.45 29.95 11.77
CA SER A 276 -3.05 28.69 11.16
C SER A 276 -2.44 27.71 12.18
N LYS A 277 -1.84 28.23 13.26
CA LYS A 277 -1.08 27.44 14.26
C LYS A 277 -1.80 27.28 15.61
N ILE A 278 -2.60 28.27 16.03
CA ILE A 278 -3.20 28.31 17.37
C ILE A 278 -4.10 27.07 17.64
N PRO A 279 -3.92 26.31 18.72
CA PRO A 279 -4.71 25.10 18.95
C PRO A 279 -6.22 25.38 19.07
N LEU A 280 -7.07 24.53 18.48
CA LEU A 280 -8.53 24.54 18.73
C LEU A 280 -8.87 23.86 20.06
N ARG A 281 -8.23 24.33 21.13
CA ARG A 281 -8.31 23.81 22.50
C ARG A 281 -8.36 24.98 23.50
N PRO A 282 -8.85 24.78 24.73
CA PRO A 282 -8.72 25.80 25.77
C PRO A 282 -7.24 26.09 26.10
N PRO A 283 -6.92 27.32 26.56
CA PRO A 283 -7.82 28.47 26.71
C PRO A 283 -8.12 29.21 25.39
N PHE A 284 -7.45 28.86 24.29
CA PHE A 284 -7.48 29.59 23.01
C PHE A 284 -8.86 29.60 22.33
N PHE A 285 -9.58 28.48 22.40
CA PHE A 285 -10.79 28.27 21.59
C PHE A 285 -11.90 29.31 21.83
N LYS A 286 -12.01 29.89 23.03
CA LYS A 286 -13.00 30.96 23.31
C LYS A 286 -12.71 32.23 22.49
N TYR A 287 -11.43 32.58 22.35
CA TYR A 287 -10.97 33.72 21.56
C TYR A 287 -11.16 33.46 20.06
N ILE A 288 -10.91 32.22 19.61
CA ILE A 288 -11.14 31.81 18.22
C ILE A 288 -12.63 31.92 17.84
N ARG A 289 -13.53 31.48 18.73
CA ARG A 289 -14.97 31.62 18.51
C ARG A 289 -15.42 33.07 18.45
N SER A 290 -14.82 33.93 19.27
CA SER A 290 -15.11 35.36 19.29
C SER A 290 -14.69 36.03 17.99
N ILE A 291 -13.45 35.80 17.56
CA ILE A 291 -12.92 36.31 16.29
C ILE A 291 -13.67 35.73 15.09
N TYR A 292 -14.07 34.46 15.10
CA TYR A 292 -14.91 33.90 14.04
C TYR A 292 -16.22 34.67 13.87
N LYS A 293 -16.85 35.11 14.98
CA LYS A 293 -18.07 35.93 14.91
C LYS A 293 -17.78 37.35 14.38
N LEU A 294 -16.66 37.96 14.77
CA LEU A 294 -16.24 39.26 14.24
C LEU A 294 -15.91 39.18 12.75
N ALA A 295 -15.20 38.13 12.32
CA ALA A 295 -14.93 37.83 10.92
C ALA A 295 -16.20 37.62 10.11
N GLU A 296 -17.22 37.00 10.71
CA GLU A 296 -18.55 36.91 10.11
C GLU A 296 -19.24 38.27 10.00
N VAL A 297 -19.09 39.17 10.98
CA VAL A 297 -19.61 40.55 10.87
C VAL A 297 -18.96 41.28 9.69
N ARG A 298 -17.65 41.13 9.53
CA ARG A 298 -16.83 41.80 8.52
C ARG A 298 -16.91 41.19 7.11
N ASP A 299 -17.47 39.98 6.99
CA ASP A 299 -17.36 39.14 5.79
C ASP A 299 -15.89 38.87 5.39
N ASP A 300 -15.01 38.66 6.39
CA ASP A 300 -13.59 38.34 6.20
C ASP A 300 -13.42 36.90 5.67
N ALA A 301 -13.55 36.74 4.35
CA ALA A 301 -13.45 35.45 3.67
C ALA A 301 -12.13 34.71 3.93
N ARG A 302 -11.01 35.44 4.11
CA ARG A 302 -9.69 34.82 4.35
C ARG A 302 -9.66 34.12 5.70
N LEU A 303 -10.03 34.82 6.77
CA LEU A 303 -10.02 34.22 8.11
C LEU A 303 -11.15 33.19 8.28
N LEU A 304 -12.34 33.46 7.74
CA LEU A 304 -13.46 32.52 7.76
C LEU A 304 -13.10 31.22 7.03
N GLY A 305 -12.49 31.29 5.85
CA GLY A 305 -12.11 30.10 5.09
C GLY A 305 -11.04 29.26 5.79
N LEU A 306 -10.00 29.92 6.31
CA LEU A 306 -8.98 29.26 7.16
C LEU A 306 -9.63 28.54 8.34
N LEU A 307 -10.52 29.21 9.08
CA LEU A 307 -11.19 28.61 10.23
C LEU A 307 -12.17 27.50 9.85
N SER A 308 -12.90 27.64 8.75
CA SER A 308 -13.83 26.61 8.24
C SER A 308 -13.08 25.31 7.94
N TYR A 309 -11.93 25.40 7.25
CA TYR A 309 -11.03 24.28 7.02
C TYR A 309 -10.53 23.68 8.34
N ARG A 310 -10.02 24.51 9.25
CA ARG A 310 -9.47 24.02 10.55
C ARG A 310 -10.54 23.35 11.41
N PHE A 311 -11.76 23.88 11.43
CA PHE A 311 -12.87 23.26 12.14
C PHE A 311 -13.19 21.89 11.55
N GLU A 312 -13.25 21.77 10.22
CA GLU A 312 -13.54 20.48 9.58
C GLU A 312 -12.49 19.41 9.88
N LYS A 313 -11.20 19.77 9.79
CA LYS A 313 -10.08 18.82 9.91
C LYS A 313 -9.61 18.54 11.33
N THR A 314 -9.90 19.40 12.28
CA THR A 314 -9.49 19.15 13.67
C THR A 314 -10.52 18.24 14.35
N MET A 315 -10.05 17.14 14.93
CA MET A 315 -10.88 16.27 15.75
C MET A 315 -11.34 16.99 17.02
N GLY A 316 -12.61 16.79 17.39
CA GLY A 316 -13.16 17.32 18.64
C GLY A 316 -12.61 16.59 19.86
N MET A 317 -12.47 17.28 20.98
CA MET A 317 -11.94 16.69 22.23
C MET A 317 -12.84 15.57 22.79
N TYR A 318 -14.12 15.57 22.44
CA TYR A 318 -15.10 14.58 22.88
C TYR A 318 -16.37 14.62 22.02
N LYS A 319 -17.12 13.51 22.00
CA LYS A 319 -18.45 13.41 21.41
C LYS A 319 -19.53 13.76 22.44
N SER A 320 -20.14 14.94 22.46
CA SER A 320 -21.32 15.24 23.33
C SER A 320 -22.47 14.26 23.06
N THR A 321 -23.27 13.94 24.06
CA THR A 321 -24.62 13.39 23.81
C THR A 321 -25.53 14.56 23.43
N SER A 322 -26.40 14.37 22.45
CA SER A 322 -27.37 15.36 22.00
C SER A 322 -28.29 15.78 23.15
N ILE A 323 -28.29 17.07 23.49
CA ILE A 323 -29.36 17.70 24.24
C ILE A 323 -30.18 18.47 23.21
N SER A 324 -31.33 17.93 22.81
CA SER A 324 -32.34 18.72 22.11
C SER A 324 -32.91 19.73 23.11
N GLU A 325 -32.64 21.02 22.93
CA GLU A 325 -33.26 22.08 23.74
C GLU A 325 -34.78 22.26 23.45
N ASN A 326 -35.40 21.35 22.69
CA ASN A 326 -36.73 21.53 22.10
C ASN A 326 -37.67 20.32 22.28
N GLU A 327 -37.46 19.47 23.28
CA GLU A 327 -38.45 18.45 23.63
C GLU A 327 -38.82 18.56 25.11
N ASP A 328 -40.07 18.98 25.34
CA ASP A 328 -40.83 18.67 26.55
C ASP A 328 -40.68 17.16 26.82
N THR A 329 -39.76 16.79 27.70
CA THR A 329 -39.50 15.40 28.05
C THR A 329 -39.73 15.21 29.53
N SER A 330 -41.03 15.17 29.88
CA SER A 330 -41.57 14.33 30.94
C SER A 330 -41.43 12.83 30.61
N HIS A 331 -40.26 12.42 30.09
CA HIS A 331 -39.86 11.02 29.87
C HIS A 331 -38.59 10.76 30.67
N TRP A 332 -38.74 9.95 31.71
CA TRP A 332 -37.79 9.61 32.78
C TRP A 332 -36.52 8.83 32.35
N ARG A 333 -36.08 8.91 31.09
CA ARG A 333 -34.99 8.04 30.56
C ARG A 333 -33.69 8.71 30.10
N TYR A 334 -33.51 10.03 30.17
CA TYR A 334 -32.21 10.66 29.87
C TYR A 334 -31.84 11.81 30.81
N SER A 335 -31.81 11.52 32.12
CA SER A 335 -31.05 12.31 33.09
C SER A 335 -29.64 11.72 33.19
N TYR A 336 -28.69 12.16 32.36
CA TYR A 336 -27.31 11.68 32.51
C TYR A 336 -26.29 12.82 32.51
N LYS A 337 -25.90 13.18 33.74
CA LYS A 337 -24.55 13.64 34.09
C LYS A 337 -23.55 12.54 33.69
N VAL A 338 -23.25 12.40 32.39
CA VAL A 338 -22.34 11.36 31.92
C VAL A 338 -20.92 11.78 32.25
N ARG A 339 -20.32 11.14 33.27
CA ARG A 339 -18.88 11.22 33.49
C ARG A 339 -18.18 10.75 32.21
N ARG A 340 -17.27 11.54 31.67
CA ARG A 340 -16.49 11.14 30.50
C ARG A 340 -15.01 11.34 30.73
N TYR A 341 -14.26 10.33 30.32
CA TYR A 341 -12.82 10.45 30.20
C TYR A 341 -12.49 11.27 28.95
N ILE A 342 -11.64 12.28 29.13
CA ILE A 342 -11.16 13.14 28.05
C ILE A 342 -9.68 12.82 27.86
N PHE A 343 -9.35 12.15 26.76
CA PHE A 343 -8.02 11.62 26.50
C PHE A 343 -6.95 12.70 26.51
N GLU A 344 -7.20 13.87 25.89
CA GLU A 344 -6.17 14.91 25.79
C GLU A 344 -5.78 15.57 27.11
N ILE A 345 -6.59 15.44 28.17
CA ILE A 345 -6.26 15.96 29.51
C ILE A 345 -6.07 14.84 30.53
N SER A 346 -6.19 13.58 30.12
CA SER A 346 -6.09 12.39 30.99
C SER A 346 -6.94 12.45 32.26
N GLU A 347 -8.11 13.10 32.20
CA GLU A 347 -8.98 13.33 33.36
C GLU A 347 -10.41 12.87 33.05
N GLN A 348 -11.11 12.38 34.09
CA GLN A 348 -12.53 12.08 34.03
C GLN A 348 -13.35 13.30 34.46
N VAL A 349 -14.04 13.94 33.51
CA VAL A 349 -14.90 15.09 33.77
C VAL A 349 -16.29 14.60 34.20
N SER A 350 -16.72 14.98 35.40
CA SER A 350 -17.95 14.48 36.00
C SER A 350 -19.23 15.04 35.37
N ASP A 351 -19.19 16.29 34.91
CA ASP A 351 -20.29 16.97 34.22
C ASP A 351 -19.72 17.91 33.14
N ILE A 352 -19.76 17.43 31.89
CA ILE A 352 -19.28 18.20 30.72
C ILE A 352 -20.00 19.55 30.61
N THR A 353 -21.31 19.59 30.91
CA THR A 353 -22.11 20.82 30.73
C THR A 353 -21.73 21.91 31.71
N LYS A 354 -21.29 21.53 32.92
CA LYS A 354 -20.76 22.48 33.92
C LYS A 354 -19.32 22.85 33.64
N GLU A 355 -18.47 21.88 33.28
CA GLU A 355 -17.05 22.13 33.00
C GLU A 355 -16.88 23.15 31.86
N VAL A 356 -17.59 22.98 30.74
CA VAL A 356 -17.53 23.91 29.58
C VAL A 356 -17.95 25.35 29.93
N LYS A 357 -18.78 25.53 30.98
CA LYS A 357 -19.26 26.86 31.42
C LYS A 357 -18.26 27.58 32.34
N LYS A 358 -17.21 26.92 32.82
CA LYS A 358 -16.18 27.54 33.68
C LYS A 358 -15.34 28.56 32.89
N LYS A 359 -14.91 29.64 33.56
CA LYS A 359 -14.05 30.68 32.98
C LYS A 359 -12.68 30.12 32.54
N ASP A 360 -12.21 29.12 33.27
CA ASP A 360 -10.95 28.38 33.12
C ASP A 360 -11.18 26.93 32.64
N SER A 361 -12.27 26.68 31.90
CA SER A 361 -12.63 25.34 31.39
C SER A 361 -11.44 24.63 30.76
N LYS A 362 -11.16 23.41 31.21
CA LYS A 362 -10.10 22.55 30.65
C LYS A 362 -10.51 21.89 29.33
N ILE A 363 -11.80 21.90 29.00
CA ILE A 363 -12.34 21.26 27.79
C ILE A 363 -13.03 22.28 26.87
N GLY A 364 -13.03 22.00 25.57
CA GLY A 364 -13.64 22.83 24.54
C GLY A 364 -13.73 22.08 23.21
N PHE A 365 -14.25 22.73 22.18
CA PHE A 365 -14.29 22.20 20.79
C PHE A 365 -14.69 20.71 20.69
N SER A 366 -15.94 20.41 21.01
CA SER A 366 -16.51 19.05 20.87
C SER A 366 -16.82 18.69 19.42
N GLU A 367 -17.10 17.41 19.14
CA GLU A 367 -17.58 16.97 17.82
C GLU A 367 -18.85 17.70 17.37
N GLN A 368 -19.77 18.01 18.29
CA GLN A 368 -20.98 18.79 17.98
C GLN A 368 -20.66 20.24 17.71
N THR A 369 -19.64 20.79 18.40
CA THR A 369 -19.17 22.15 18.12
C THR A 369 -18.58 22.21 16.72
N ARG A 370 -17.78 21.20 16.33
CA ARG A 370 -17.26 21.03 14.98
C ARG A 370 -18.39 20.97 13.94
N GLU A 371 -19.35 20.06 14.12
CA GLU A 371 -20.51 19.92 13.24
C GLU A 371 -21.34 21.21 13.14
N TYR A 372 -21.49 21.93 14.25
CA TYR A 372 -22.19 23.21 14.27
C TYR A 372 -21.51 24.24 13.37
N PHE A 373 -20.18 24.38 13.45
CA PHE A 373 -19.42 25.29 12.60
C PHE A 373 -19.48 24.86 11.13
N GLN A 374 -19.27 23.57 10.83
CA GLN A 374 -19.42 23.02 9.48
C GLN A 374 -20.78 23.35 8.85
N ARG A 375 -21.89 23.12 9.57
CA ARG A 375 -23.25 23.45 9.09
C ARG A 375 -23.49 24.95 8.99
N ARG A 376 -22.80 25.75 9.79
CA ARG A 376 -22.86 27.21 9.71
C ARG A 376 -22.12 27.72 8.48
N ASP A 377 -20.93 27.19 8.19
CA ASP A 377 -20.12 27.54 7.01
C ASP A 377 -20.80 27.08 5.72
N LEU A 378 -21.40 25.89 5.70
CA LEU A 378 -22.21 25.40 4.58
C LEU A 378 -23.38 26.34 4.27
N ARG A 379 -24.11 26.79 5.30
CA ARG A 379 -25.19 27.77 5.10
C ARG A 379 -24.65 29.09 4.58
N ARG A 380 -23.50 29.55 5.08
CA ARG A 380 -22.87 30.79 4.61
C ARG A 380 -22.48 30.72 3.14
N LEU A 381 -21.87 29.62 2.69
CA LEU A 381 -21.56 29.41 1.27
C LEU A 381 -22.82 29.51 0.41
N LYS A 382 -23.92 28.85 0.82
CA LYS A 382 -25.21 28.94 0.13
C LYS A 382 -25.76 30.36 0.11
N ASP A 383 -25.73 31.04 1.25
CA ASP A 383 -26.25 32.40 1.38
C ASP A 383 -25.45 33.39 0.52
N PHE A 384 -24.12 33.32 0.52
CA PHE A 384 -23.25 34.16 -0.30
C PHE A 384 -23.40 33.88 -1.79
N ALA A 385 -23.69 32.64 -2.17
CA ALA A 385 -23.88 32.31 -3.57
C ALA A 385 -25.21 32.83 -4.14
N LEU A 386 -26.25 32.89 -3.29
CA LEU A 386 -27.55 33.47 -3.64
C LEU A 386 -27.55 35.01 -3.63
N ASP A 387 -26.52 35.64 -3.07
CA ASP A 387 -26.33 37.08 -3.13
C ASP A 387 -25.84 37.48 -4.54
N THR A 388 -26.65 38.23 -5.27
CA THR A 388 -26.35 38.65 -6.65
C THR A 388 -25.35 39.80 -6.71
N GLU A 389 -25.13 40.52 -5.61
CA GLU A 389 -24.36 41.78 -5.61
C GLU A 389 -22.89 41.64 -5.22
N ASN A 390 -22.39 40.43 -4.91
CA ASN A 390 -21.04 40.27 -4.37
C ASN A 390 -20.33 38.94 -4.73
N ASP A 391 -19.03 39.00 -4.96
CA ASP A 391 -18.13 37.84 -5.18
C ASP A 391 -17.76 37.10 -3.87
N SER A 392 -18.51 37.35 -2.79
CA SER A 392 -18.22 36.81 -1.44
C SER A 392 -18.20 35.30 -1.41
N TYR A 393 -18.99 34.64 -2.26
CA TYR A 393 -18.98 33.19 -2.40
C TYR A 393 -17.62 32.67 -2.86
N VAL A 394 -17.13 33.16 -4.01
CA VAL A 394 -15.86 32.68 -4.59
C VAL A 394 -14.71 32.99 -3.65
N LYS A 395 -14.66 34.20 -3.06
CA LYS A 395 -13.62 34.57 -2.09
C LYS A 395 -13.58 33.62 -0.89
N LEU A 396 -14.74 33.24 -0.35
CA LEU A 396 -14.83 32.29 0.76
C LEU A 396 -14.48 30.87 0.32
N ALA A 397 -15.02 30.41 -0.81
CA ALA A 397 -14.76 29.08 -1.35
C ALA A 397 -13.27 28.88 -1.65
N THR A 398 -12.63 29.81 -2.35
CA THR A 398 -11.18 29.79 -2.60
C THR A 398 -10.39 29.75 -1.30
N SER A 399 -10.73 30.58 -0.32
CA SER A 399 -10.06 30.59 0.98
C SER A 399 -10.20 29.26 1.75
N ILE A 400 -11.36 28.60 1.66
CA ILE A 400 -11.58 27.26 2.21
C ILE A 400 -10.71 26.23 1.49
N LEU A 401 -10.71 26.24 0.15
CA LEU A 401 -9.97 25.31 -0.70
C LEU A 401 -8.45 25.40 -0.46
N LEU A 402 -7.90 26.61 -0.33
CA LEU A 402 -6.48 26.84 -0.02
C LEU A 402 -6.04 26.26 1.34
N GLY A 403 -6.99 25.97 2.24
CA GLY A 403 -6.69 25.33 3.52
C GLY A 403 -6.28 23.86 3.38
N TYR A 404 -6.85 23.11 2.43
CA TYR A 404 -6.64 21.67 2.30
C TYR A 404 -5.21 21.33 1.87
N GLN A 405 -4.68 20.27 2.47
CA GLN A 405 -3.35 19.74 2.22
C GLN A 405 -3.44 18.37 1.55
N GLN A 406 -2.39 17.92 0.85
CA GLN A 406 -2.36 16.60 0.23
C GLN A 406 -2.60 15.46 1.25
N LYS A 407 -2.12 15.61 2.49
CA LYS A 407 -2.39 14.65 3.58
C LYS A 407 -3.86 14.51 3.98
N ASP A 408 -4.70 15.48 3.59
CA ASP A 408 -6.14 15.44 3.86
C ASP A 408 -6.91 14.61 2.82
N TYR A 409 -6.23 14.19 1.75
CA TYR A 409 -6.80 13.37 0.69
C TYR A 409 -7.31 12.05 1.27
N GLN A 410 -8.55 11.72 0.92
CA GLN A 410 -9.15 10.42 1.18
C GLN A 410 -9.59 9.85 -0.15
N ALA A 411 -9.03 8.71 -0.54
CA ALA A 411 -9.46 8.02 -1.74
C ALA A 411 -10.93 7.62 -1.64
N HIS A 412 -11.58 7.52 -2.80
CA HIS A 412 -12.84 6.85 -2.98
C HIS A 412 -12.85 5.52 -2.22
N SER A 413 -13.95 5.24 -1.55
CA SER A 413 -14.13 4.00 -0.81
C SER A 413 -15.54 3.44 -0.99
N MET A 414 -15.67 2.15 -0.74
CA MET A 414 -16.96 1.46 -0.74
C MET A 414 -17.20 0.86 0.64
N SER A 415 -18.42 0.96 1.14
CA SER A 415 -18.80 0.27 2.38
C SER A 415 -20.09 -0.52 2.18
N SER A 416 -20.15 -1.74 2.70
CA SER A 416 -21.40 -2.48 2.80
C SER A 416 -22.25 -1.95 3.96
N LEU A 417 -23.55 -1.77 3.74
CA LEU A 417 -24.50 -1.48 4.80
C LEU A 417 -25.01 -2.80 5.40
N GLY A 418 -24.18 -3.47 6.21
CA GLY A 418 -24.57 -4.66 6.97
C GLY A 418 -24.39 -6.00 6.24
N TYR A 419 -25.09 -7.02 6.74
CA TYR A 419 -25.01 -8.40 6.26
C TYR A 419 -25.73 -8.58 4.90
N ALA A 420 -25.27 -9.56 4.11
CA ALA A 420 -25.88 -9.91 2.84
C ALA A 420 -27.33 -10.38 3.01
N SER A 421 -28.21 -10.00 2.09
CA SER A 421 -29.60 -10.47 2.09
C SER A 421 -29.70 -11.78 1.32
N TRP A 422 -30.17 -12.85 1.97
CA TRP A 422 -30.40 -14.14 1.32
C TRP A 422 -31.75 -14.18 0.58
N ASN A 423 -31.71 -14.47 -0.72
CA ASN A 423 -32.91 -14.70 -1.52
C ASN A 423 -33.22 -16.21 -1.59
N ARG A 424 -34.35 -16.62 -0.99
CA ARG A 424 -34.77 -18.03 -0.91
C ARG A 424 -35.14 -18.64 -2.26
N THR A 425 -35.58 -17.84 -3.23
CA THR A 425 -36.01 -18.31 -4.55
C THR A 425 -34.81 -18.56 -5.44
N THR A 426 -33.88 -17.62 -5.50
CA THR A 426 -32.68 -17.74 -6.34
C THR A 426 -31.54 -18.51 -5.67
N ARG A 427 -31.64 -18.75 -4.35
CA ARG A 427 -30.58 -19.32 -3.51
C ARG A 427 -29.26 -18.55 -3.65
N LYS A 428 -29.34 -17.21 -3.72
CA LYS A 428 -28.17 -16.32 -3.81
C LYS A 428 -28.21 -15.24 -2.74
N TYR A 429 -27.04 -14.74 -2.39
CA TYR A 429 -26.84 -13.58 -1.52
C TYR A 429 -26.80 -12.29 -2.35
N THR A 430 -27.51 -11.27 -1.89
CA THR A 430 -27.51 -9.92 -2.45
C THR A 430 -26.75 -8.97 -1.52
N HIS A 431 -25.69 -8.36 -2.04
CA HIS A 431 -24.80 -7.45 -1.33
C HIS A 431 -24.99 -6.03 -1.85
N ASN A 432 -25.19 -5.06 -0.94
CA ASN A 432 -25.38 -3.65 -1.30
C ASN A 432 -24.22 -2.79 -0.79
N PHE A 433 -23.46 -2.22 -1.72
CA PHE A 433 -22.33 -1.34 -1.44
C PHE A 433 -22.70 0.12 -1.65
N THR A 434 -22.39 0.95 -0.66
CA THR A 434 -22.45 2.41 -0.76
C THR A 434 -21.12 2.94 -1.25
N VAL A 435 -21.13 3.72 -2.32
CA VAL A 435 -19.93 4.32 -2.92
C VAL A 435 -19.73 5.71 -2.33
N PHE A 436 -18.57 5.96 -1.72
CA PHE A 436 -18.14 7.25 -1.20
C PHE A 436 -17.11 7.85 -2.16
N PRO A 437 -17.34 9.02 -2.77
CA PRO A 437 -16.37 9.64 -3.67
C PRO A 437 -15.09 10.05 -2.93
N ASP A 438 -14.07 10.48 -3.68
CA ASP A 438 -12.87 11.09 -3.09
C ASP A 438 -13.27 12.19 -2.09
N ASN A 439 -12.57 12.20 -0.96
CA ASN A 439 -12.76 13.17 0.12
C ASN A 439 -14.17 13.18 0.71
N ALA A 440 -14.88 12.05 0.70
CA ALA A 440 -16.29 11.93 1.12
C ALA A 440 -16.63 12.56 2.49
N SER A 441 -15.68 12.53 3.44
CA SER A 441 -15.87 13.11 4.78
C SER A 441 -15.52 14.61 4.88
N SER A 442 -14.95 15.18 3.82
CA SER A 442 -14.66 16.61 3.69
C SER A 442 -15.89 17.34 3.15
N LEU A 443 -16.78 17.73 4.06
CA LEU A 443 -18.08 18.31 3.74
C LEU A 443 -17.97 19.53 2.82
N LEU A 444 -17.15 20.51 3.22
CA LEU A 444 -17.03 21.79 2.53
C LEU A 444 -16.30 21.64 1.18
N LEU A 445 -15.24 20.83 1.13
CA LEU A 445 -14.52 20.53 -0.11
C LEU A 445 -15.44 19.93 -1.18
N ASN A 446 -16.14 18.84 -0.84
CA ASN A 446 -17.04 18.19 -1.79
C ASN A 446 -18.26 19.06 -2.13
N LEU A 447 -18.74 19.88 -1.19
CA LEU A 447 -19.78 20.86 -1.52
C LEU A 447 -19.29 21.83 -2.59
N ILE A 448 -18.09 22.39 -2.45
CA ILE A 448 -17.57 23.38 -3.39
C ILE A 448 -17.30 22.73 -4.76
N LEU A 449 -16.61 21.58 -4.78
CA LEU A 449 -16.18 20.92 -6.02
C LEU A 449 -17.29 20.12 -6.73
N ASN A 450 -18.26 19.59 -5.99
CA ASN A 450 -19.27 18.66 -6.50
C ASN A 450 -20.71 18.99 -6.08
N GLY A 451 -20.99 20.21 -5.61
CA GLY A 451 -22.30 20.59 -5.08
C GLY A 451 -23.47 20.54 -6.08
N ASN A 452 -23.19 20.55 -7.39
CA ASN A 452 -24.18 20.38 -8.47
C ASN A 452 -24.21 18.95 -9.03
N ASN A 453 -23.33 18.06 -8.58
CA ASN A 453 -23.29 16.68 -9.07
C ASN A 453 -24.56 15.93 -8.66
N LYS A 454 -25.38 15.56 -9.65
CA LYS A 454 -26.69 14.90 -9.45
C LYS A 454 -26.58 13.49 -8.90
N GLU A 455 -25.45 12.82 -9.06
CA GLU A 455 -25.20 11.47 -8.55
C GLU A 455 -24.91 11.45 -7.04
N LEU A 456 -24.48 12.58 -6.49
CA LEU A 456 -24.06 12.66 -5.09
C LEU A 456 -25.19 13.15 -4.17
N GLU A 457 -25.19 12.62 -2.96
CA GLU A 457 -26.03 13.11 -1.86
C GLU A 457 -25.24 13.19 -0.56
N LEU A 458 -25.63 14.14 0.30
CA LEU A 458 -25.04 14.31 1.63
C LEU A 458 -25.90 13.57 2.67
N VAL A 459 -25.34 12.53 3.28
CA VAL A 459 -26.01 11.73 4.32
C VAL A 459 -25.10 11.59 5.54
N SER A 460 -25.63 11.91 6.73
CA SER A 460 -24.88 11.85 8.00
C SER A 460 -23.53 12.57 7.97
N ASN A 461 -23.49 13.79 7.39
CA ASN A 461 -22.29 14.62 7.20
C ASN A 461 -21.20 13.98 6.30
N LYS A 462 -21.54 12.99 5.46
CA LYS A 462 -20.64 12.43 4.43
C LYS A 462 -21.32 12.41 3.06
N TRP A 463 -20.54 12.71 2.02
CA TRP A 463 -20.99 12.60 0.63
C TRP A 463 -20.95 11.13 0.18
N ARG A 464 -21.95 10.69 -0.58
CA ARG A 464 -22.00 9.35 -1.18
C ARG A 464 -22.74 9.39 -2.51
N LYS A 465 -22.54 8.40 -3.38
CA LYS A 465 -23.42 8.21 -4.54
C LYS A 465 -24.81 7.78 -4.08
N LYS A 466 -25.84 8.29 -4.76
CA LYS A 466 -27.26 7.94 -4.54
C LYS A 466 -27.50 6.48 -4.89
N GLU A 467 -26.94 6.04 -6.00
CA GLU A 467 -27.03 4.65 -6.44
C GLU A 467 -26.07 3.77 -5.64
N LYS A 468 -26.55 2.57 -5.30
CA LYS A 468 -25.77 1.55 -4.62
C LYS A 468 -25.36 0.48 -5.62
N ILE A 469 -24.16 -0.04 -5.47
CA ILE A 469 -23.69 -1.17 -6.28
C ILE A 469 -24.25 -2.44 -5.65
N THR A 470 -24.97 -3.23 -6.45
CA THR A 470 -25.60 -4.48 -6.02
C THR A 470 -24.85 -5.65 -6.63
N ILE A 471 -24.34 -6.57 -5.80
CA ILE A 471 -23.66 -7.79 -6.24
C ILE A 471 -24.48 -8.99 -5.81
N ILE A 472 -24.77 -9.88 -6.74
CA ILE A 472 -25.45 -11.15 -6.48
C ILE A 472 -24.39 -12.25 -6.53
N SER A 473 -24.19 -12.95 -5.42
CA SER A 473 -23.15 -13.97 -5.25
C SER A 473 -23.71 -15.23 -4.59
N ASP A 474 -23.10 -16.37 -4.87
CA ASP A 474 -23.39 -17.63 -4.16
C ASP A 474 -22.73 -17.65 -2.77
N SER A 475 -21.80 -16.72 -2.50
CA SER A 475 -21.07 -16.59 -1.24
C SER A 475 -21.70 -15.57 -0.28
N TRP A 476 -21.62 -15.88 1.02
CA TRP A 476 -21.96 -14.98 2.13
C TRP A 476 -21.06 -13.73 2.16
N TYR A 477 -19.93 -13.75 1.47
CA TYR A 477 -19.03 -12.63 1.26
C TYR A 477 -18.89 -12.33 -0.23
N ALA A 478 -18.95 -11.05 -0.60
CA ALA A 478 -18.62 -10.58 -1.92
C ALA A 478 -17.76 -9.32 -1.78
N GLU A 479 -16.76 -9.19 -2.65
CA GLU A 479 -16.03 -7.94 -2.83
C GLU A 479 -16.37 -7.37 -4.20
N PRO A 480 -16.56 -6.04 -4.31
CA PRO A 480 -16.68 -5.41 -5.61
C PRO A 480 -15.38 -5.59 -6.39
N ALA A 481 -15.49 -5.80 -7.72
CA ALA A 481 -14.33 -5.80 -8.59
C ALA A 481 -13.57 -4.47 -8.40
N ALA A 482 -12.24 -4.56 -8.33
CA ALA A 482 -11.38 -3.38 -8.32
C ALA A 482 -11.75 -2.53 -9.54
N GLN A 483 -12.14 -1.27 -9.32
CA GLN A 483 -12.48 -0.39 -10.43
C GLN A 483 -11.25 -0.23 -11.34
N GLU A 484 -11.40 -0.57 -12.62
CA GLU A 484 -10.41 -0.26 -13.66
C GLU A 484 -10.23 1.25 -13.76
N GLY A 485 -8.97 1.71 -13.66
CA GLY A 485 -8.59 3.08 -13.98
C GLY A 485 -8.41 4.02 -12.78
N ASN A 486 -7.49 3.70 -11.86
CA ASN A 486 -6.89 4.70 -10.97
C ASN A 486 -5.92 5.59 -11.77
N LEU A 487 -6.44 6.35 -12.75
CA LEU A 487 -5.67 7.40 -13.40
C LEU A 487 -5.27 8.42 -12.34
N SER A 488 -4.00 8.78 -12.29
CA SER A 488 -3.50 9.88 -11.47
C SER A 488 -4.21 11.19 -11.85
N PRO A 489 -4.27 12.18 -10.93
CA PRO A 489 -4.84 13.49 -11.24
C PRO A 489 -4.22 14.14 -12.49
N LEU A 490 -2.90 13.99 -12.68
CA LEU A 490 -2.21 14.50 -13.86
C LEU A 490 -2.64 13.74 -15.14
N GLU A 491 -2.76 12.42 -15.10
CA GLU A 491 -3.24 11.64 -16.25
C GLU A 491 -4.66 12.04 -16.67
N ARG A 492 -5.55 12.35 -15.71
CA ARG A 492 -6.88 12.88 -16.01
C ARG A 492 -6.83 14.26 -16.69
N VAL A 493 -5.87 15.11 -16.30
CA VAL A 493 -5.63 16.40 -16.96
C VAL A 493 -5.06 16.19 -18.37
N LYS A 494 -4.12 15.27 -18.56
CA LYS A 494 -3.57 14.93 -19.88
C LYS A 494 -4.64 14.35 -20.81
N LEU A 495 -5.48 13.44 -20.31
CA LEU A 495 -6.61 12.89 -21.06
C LEU A 495 -7.64 13.98 -21.43
N PHE A 496 -7.89 14.93 -20.53
CA PHE A 496 -8.72 16.09 -20.83
C PHE A 496 -8.13 16.91 -21.99
N ASN A 497 -6.81 17.12 -22.01
CA ASN A 497 -6.11 17.85 -23.07
C ASN A 497 -6.04 17.12 -24.42
N GLN A 498 -6.21 15.80 -24.45
CA GLN A 498 -6.28 15.03 -25.71
C GLN A 498 -7.58 15.29 -26.48
N LYS A 499 -8.64 15.73 -25.80
CA LYS A 499 -9.91 16.09 -26.45
C LYS A 499 -9.77 17.40 -27.23
N THR A 500 -10.56 17.56 -28.28
CA THR A 500 -10.62 18.82 -29.02
C THR A 500 -11.16 19.94 -28.12
N LEU A 501 -10.78 21.19 -28.40
CA LEU A 501 -11.27 22.35 -27.64
C LEU A 501 -12.80 22.47 -27.69
N ALA A 502 -13.43 22.02 -28.78
CA ALA A 502 -14.88 21.98 -28.93
C ALA A 502 -15.51 20.96 -27.97
N GLU A 503 -14.97 19.74 -27.89
CA GLU A 503 -15.41 18.70 -26.95
C GLU A 503 -15.20 19.13 -25.49
N GLN A 504 -14.05 19.73 -25.17
CA GLN A 504 -13.78 20.27 -23.83
C GLN A 504 -14.79 21.35 -23.43
N LYS A 505 -15.11 22.27 -24.35
CA LYS A 505 -16.11 23.32 -24.10
C LYS A 505 -17.53 22.76 -23.98
N GLU A 506 -17.87 21.71 -24.71
CA GLU A 506 -19.17 21.03 -24.62
C GLU A 506 -19.32 20.30 -23.27
N GLU A 507 -18.27 19.59 -22.83
CA GLU A 507 -18.22 18.94 -21.52
C GLU A 507 -18.25 19.94 -20.36
N ASN A 508 -17.61 21.11 -20.53
CA ASN A 508 -17.59 22.18 -19.52
C ASN A 508 -18.70 23.24 -19.69
N LYS A 509 -19.82 22.89 -20.36
CA LYS A 509 -21.03 23.70 -20.27
C LYS A 509 -21.53 23.77 -18.82
N ILE A 510 -22.12 24.92 -18.44
CA ILE A 510 -22.63 25.19 -17.09
C ILE A 510 -23.54 24.06 -16.55
N GLU A 511 -24.35 23.46 -17.42
CA GLU A 511 -25.29 22.38 -17.07
C GLU A 511 -24.61 21.05 -16.69
N ASN A 512 -23.38 20.85 -17.18
CA ASN A 512 -22.57 19.64 -17.00
C ASN A 512 -21.52 19.80 -15.89
N ARG A 513 -21.33 21.02 -15.38
CA ARG A 513 -20.33 21.35 -14.35
C ARG A 513 -20.79 20.95 -12.95
N ASN A 514 -19.89 20.27 -12.24
CA ASN A 514 -20.18 19.64 -10.95
C ASN A 514 -20.05 20.60 -9.76
N GLU A 515 -19.24 21.65 -9.88
CA GLU A 515 -19.00 22.57 -8.79
C GLU A 515 -20.22 23.40 -8.44
N PHE A 516 -20.21 23.92 -7.23
CA PHE A 516 -21.31 24.70 -6.72
C PHE A 516 -21.24 26.13 -7.26
N PHE A 517 -22.31 26.57 -7.93
CA PHE A 517 -22.46 27.88 -8.59
C PHE A 517 -21.34 28.21 -9.61
N PRO A 518 -21.22 27.47 -10.72
CA PRO A 518 -20.17 27.67 -11.75
C PRO A 518 -20.14 29.08 -12.32
N GLN A 519 -21.31 29.70 -12.54
CA GLN A 519 -21.46 31.08 -13.04
C GLN A 519 -20.72 32.11 -12.18
N LYS A 520 -20.66 31.90 -10.86
CA LYS A 520 -19.96 32.81 -9.95
C LYS A 520 -18.45 32.67 -10.08
N TRP A 521 -17.94 31.46 -10.31
CA TRP A 521 -16.52 31.23 -10.55
C TRP A 521 -16.06 31.84 -11.87
N ASP A 522 -16.87 31.73 -12.93
CA ASP A 522 -16.57 32.34 -14.23
C ASP A 522 -16.55 33.86 -14.18
N ALA A 523 -17.34 34.48 -13.29
CA ALA A 523 -17.28 35.92 -13.04
C ALA A 523 -15.97 36.38 -12.36
N LEU A 524 -15.22 35.48 -11.72
CA LEU A 524 -13.97 35.78 -11.00
C LEU A 524 -12.87 34.74 -11.31
N PRO A 525 -12.37 34.66 -12.56
CA PRO A 525 -11.46 33.61 -13.00
C PRO A 525 -10.07 33.67 -12.33
N GLN A 526 -9.71 34.81 -11.72
CA GLN A 526 -8.48 34.93 -10.92
C GLN A 526 -8.45 33.95 -9.74
N ALA A 527 -9.62 33.50 -9.27
CA ALA A 527 -9.73 32.48 -8.24
C ALA A 527 -9.11 31.14 -8.69
N TYR A 528 -9.31 30.73 -9.95
CA TYR A 528 -8.69 29.51 -10.48
C TYR A 528 -7.17 29.62 -10.55
N VAL A 529 -6.66 30.78 -11.01
CA VAL A 529 -5.21 31.05 -11.06
C VAL A 529 -4.61 31.00 -9.65
N GLN A 530 -5.29 31.58 -8.66
CA GLN A 530 -4.87 31.51 -7.26
C GLN A 530 -4.84 30.06 -6.76
N LEU A 531 -5.87 29.26 -7.06
CA LEU A 531 -5.91 27.85 -6.67
C LEU A 531 -4.78 27.05 -7.32
N LEU A 532 -4.50 27.25 -8.61
CA LEU A 532 -3.37 26.62 -9.30
C LEU A 532 -2.02 26.99 -8.67
N ALA A 533 -1.87 28.24 -8.23
CA ALA A 533 -0.60 28.72 -7.68
C ALA A 533 -0.40 28.40 -6.19
N GLU A 534 -1.48 28.24 -5.41
CA GLU A 534 -1.40 28.23 -3.93
C GLU A 534 -2.09 27.04 -3.25
N ALA A 535 -2.96 26.30 -3.95
CA ALA A 535 -3.55 25.11 -3.37
C ALA A 535 -2.49 24.01 -3.19
N LYS A 536 -2.84 23.00 -2.40
CA LYS A 536 -1.90 21.92 -2.02
C LYS A 536 -2.54 20.54 -2.11
N LEU A 537 -3.68 20.44 -2.76
CA LEU A 537 -4.43 19.19 -2.95
C LEU A 537 -4.72 19.03 -4.45
N ASP A 538 -4.35 17.90 -5.03
CA ASP A 538 -4.41 17.70 -6.48
C ASP A 538 -5.83 17.79 -7.06
N SER A 539 -6.84 17.34 -6.33
CA SER A 539 -8.24 17.47 -6.77
C SER A 539 -8.69 18.93 -6.94
N ILE A 540 -8.06 19.86 -6.21
CA ILE A 540 -8.32 21.31 -6.33
C ILE A 540 -7.57 21.88 -7.54
N HIS A 541 -6.34 21.42 -7.78
CA HIS A 541 -5.60 21.79 -8.99
C HIS A 541 -6.32 21.30 -10.25
N GLU A 542 -6.80 20.06 -10.26
CA GLU A 542 -7.59 19.49 -11.37
C GLU A 542 -8.86 20.32 -11.63
N PHE A 543 -9.59 20.67 -10.57
CA PHE A 543 -10.77 21.54 -10.65
C PHE A 543 -10.42 22.91 -11.25
N ALA A 544 -9.38 23.56 -10.75
CA ALA A 544 -8.99 24.89 -11.21
C ALA A 544 -8.46 24.88 -12.65
N TYR A 545 -7.66 23.85 -13.00
CA TYR A 545 -7.11 23.65 -14.33
C TYR A 545 -8.21 23.53 -15.38
N LYS A 546 -9.11 22.55 -15.21
CA LYS A 546 -10.14 22.23 -16.21
C LYS A 546 -11.05 23.43 -16.48
N ASN A 547 -11.50 24.08 -15.41
CA ASN A 547 -12.42 25.21 -15.54
C ASN A 547 -11.75 26.48 -16.07
N PHE A 548 -10.49 26.75 -15.70
CA PHE A 548 -9.76 27.88 -16.26
C PHE A 548 -9.47 27.69 -17.76
N LYS A 549 -9.06 26.50 -18.17
CA LYS A 549 -8.72 26.18 -19.58
C LYS A 549 -9.90 26.37 -20.54
N THR A 550 -11.11 26.06 -20.10
CA THR A 550 -12.33 26.22 -20.92
C THR A 550 -13.00 27.58 -20.78
N HIS A 551 -12.44 28.47 -19.96
CA HIS A 551 -12.99 29.81 -19.78
C HIS A 551 -12.95 30.60 -21.10
N SER A 552 -13.98 31.41 -21.37
CA SER A 552 -14.10 32.16 -22.63
C SER A 552 -12.94 33.13 -22.85
N GLU A 553 -12.40 33.72 -21.79
CA GLU A 553 -11.27 34.67 -21.82
C GLU A 553 -9.90 34.02 -21.55
N TYR A 554 -9.78 32.68 -21.63
CA TYR A 554 -8.54 31.96 -21.27
C TYR A 554 -7.27 32.58 -21.90
N GLU A 555 -7.26 32.77 -23.22
CA GLU A 555 -6.10 33.32 -23.95
C GLU A 555 -5.70 34.72 -23.46
N ASN A 556 -6.68 35.60 -23.28
CA ASN A 556 -6.45 36.97 -22.80
C ASN A 556 -5.93 37.02 -21.36
N LEU A 557 -6.30 36.04 -20.53
CA LEU A 557 -5.86 35.94 -19.14
C LEU A 557 -4.44 35.38 -19.04
N VAL A 558 -4.09 34.38 -19.85
CA VAL A 558 -2.74 33.79 -19.88
C VAL A 558 -1.70 34.82 -20.35
N GLN A 559 -2.03 35.68 -21.32
CA GLN A 559 -1.13 36.76 -21.76
C GLN A 559 -0.75 37.76 -20.64
N LYS A 560 -1.55 37.85 -19.56
CA LYS A 560 -1.28 38.73 -18.42
C LYS A 560 -0.41 38.07 -17.34
N PHE A 561 0.03 36.82 -17.53
CA PHE A 561 0.83 36.12 -16.54
C PHE A 561 2.24 36.70 -16.49
N ASP A 562 2.63 37.21 -15.33
CA ASP A 562 3.97 37.73 -15.13
C ASP A 562 4.99 36.60 -14.88
N THR A 563 6.27 36.93 -15.05
CA THR A 563 7.36 35.97 -14.84
C THR A 563 7.36 35.40 -13.41
N LYS A 564 6.90 36.17 -12.42
CA LYS A 564 6.84 35.72 -11.03
C LYS A 564 5.81 34.59 -10.83
N LEU A 565 4.63 34.70 -11.44
CA LEU A 565 3.61 33.67 -11.41
C LEU A 565 4.08 32.41 -12.15
N LEU A 566 4.70 32.56 -13.32
CA LEU A 566 5.23 31.43 -14.09
C LEU A 566 6.29 30.65 -13.31
N LYS A 567 7.25 31.34 -12.67
CA LYS A 567 8.22 30.71 -11.76
C LYS A 567 7.52 29.92 -10.65
N LYS A 568 6.49 30.50 -10.04
CA LYS A 568 5.72 29.85 -8.97
C LYS A 568 5.00 28.59 -9.45
N LEU A 569 4.43 28.60 -10.66
CA LEU A 569 3.78 27.44 -11.26
C LEU A 569 4.80 26.34 -11.59
N LEU A 570 5.88 26.69 -12.28
CA LEU A 570 6.93 25.74 -12.69
C LEU A 570 7.66 25.10 -11.51
N SER A 571 7.93 25.87 -10.45
CA SER A 571 8.56 25.38 -9.21
C SER A 571 7.55 24.76 -8.22
N SER A 572 6.31 24.52 -8.63
CA SER A 572 5.30 23.91 -7.76
C SER A 572 5.71 22.49 -7.38
N SER A 573 5.46 22.11 -6.13
CA SER A 573 5.64 20.74 -5.64
C SER A 573 4.56 19.78 -6.16
N SER A 574 3.48 20.30 -6.74
CA SER A 574 2.37 19.54 -7.32
C SER A 574 2.49 19.50 -8.84
N GLU A 575 2.11 18.37 -9.44
CA GLU A 575 2.36 18.12 -10.87
C GLU A 575 1.47 18.94 -11.80
N ILE A 576 0.18 19.12 -11.46
CA ILE A 576 -0.76 19.84 -12.33
C ILE A 576 -0.35 21.33 -12.52
N PRO A 577 -0.03 22.11 -11.47
CA PRO A 577 0.47 23.48 -11.66
C PRO A 577 1.78 23.56 -12.44
N ALA A 578 2.71 22.63 -12.19
CA ALA A 578 3.97 22.57 -12.92
C ALA A 578 3.72 22.28 -14.41
N PHE A 579 2.87 21.30 -14.72
CA PHE A 579 2.45 20.96 -16.08
C PHE A 579 1.80 22.15 -16.78
N PHE A 580 0.90 22.85 -16.09
CA PHE A 580 0.27 24.06 -16.63
C PHE A 580 1.27 25.18 -16.90
N GLY A 581 2.26 25.36 -16.02
CA GLY A 581 3.36 26.30 -16.25
C GLY A 581 4.19 25.93 -17.49
N VAL A 582 4.46 24.64 -17.71
CA VAL A 582 5.16 24.14 -18.90
C VAL A 582 4.36 24.46 -20.17
N GLU A 583 3.05 24.19 -20.17
CA GLU A 583 2.18 24.49 -21.31
C GLU A 583 2.22 25.97 -21.69
N ILE A 584 2.12 26.89 -20.71
CA ILE A 584 2.13 28.33 -20.98
C ILE A 584 3.51 28.80 -21.47
N CYS A 585 4.59 28.28 -20.88
CA CYS A 585 5.93 28.72 -21.22
C CYS A 585 6.48 28.12 -22.52
N LYS A 586 5.89 27.04 -23.04
CA LYS A 586 6.41 26.30 -24.19
C LYS A 586 6.66 27.20 -25.40
N ASP A 587 5.64 27.87 -25.89
CA ASP A 587 5.74 28.72 -27.09
C ASP A 587 6.63 29.94 -26.81
N LYS A 588 6.48 30.54 -25.63
CA LYS A 588 7.29 31.70 -25.20
C LYS A 588 8.79 31.39 -25.16
N LEU A 589 9.19 30.21 -24.68
CA LEU A 589 10.59 29.80 -24.61
C LEU A 589 11.16 29.37 -25.95
N HIS A 590 10.33 28.88 -26.87
CA HIS A 590 10.74 28.62 -28.25
C HIS A 590 10.99 29.92 -29.02
N GLU A 591 10.22 30.98 -28.75
CA GLU A 591 10.39 32.29 -29.39
C GLU A 591 11.50 33.13 -28.75
N THR A 592 11.58 33.13 -27.41
CA THR A 592 12.54 33.93 -26.65
C THR A 592 13.22 33.09 -25.57
N PHE A 593 14.55 32.95 -25.68
CA PHE A 593 15.33 32.24 -24.67
C PHE A 593 15.31 32.97 -23.32
N ASP A 594 14.87 32.26 -22.27
CA ASP A 594 14.94 32.71 -20.87
C ASP A 594 15.69 31.66 -20.05
N LYS A 595 16.93 32.01 -19.69
CA LYS A 595 17.83 31.12 -18.94
C LYS A 595 17.27 30.72 -17.58
N GLU A 596 16.64 31.64 -16.85
CA GLU A 596 16.17 31.37 -15.49
C GLU A 596 14.98 30.41 -15.50
N LEU A 597 14.03 30.60 -16.41
CA LEU A 597 12.91 29.67 -16.60
C LEU A 597 13.38 28.29 -17.07
N THR A 598 14.38 28.23 -17.95
CA THR A 598 14.97 26.98 -18.44
C THR A 598 15.61 26.18 -17.30
N LEU A 599 16.34 26.83 -16.39
CA LEU A 599 16.93 26.18 -15.22
C LEU A 599 15.88 25.66 -14.22
N ILE A 600 14.76 26.38 -14.07
CA ILE A 600 13.64 25.90 -13.25
C ILE A 600 13.01 24.65 -13.88
N LEU A 601 12.84 24.63 -15.21
CA LEU A 601 12.25 23.52 -15.94
C LEU A 601 13.07 22.23 -15.85
N LEU A 602 14.41 22.32 -15.82
CA LEU A 602 15.28 21.16 -15.58
C LEU A 602 14.98 20.42 -14.27
N ASN A 603 14.50 21.15 -13.26
CA ASN A 603 14.16 20.61 -11.96
C ASN A 603 12.64 20.41 -11.79
N SER A 604 11.87 20.52 -12.88
CA SER A 604 10.42 20.31 -12.86
C SER A 604 10.08 18.87 -12.48
N ARG A 605 9.02 18.71 -11.68
CA ARG A 605 8.46 17.40 -11.34
C ARG A 605 7.86 16.68 -12.56
N VAL A 606 7.50 17.46 -13.58
CA VAL A 606 6.84 16.99 -14.79
C VAL A 606 7.89 16.73 -15.88
N GLU A 607 7.86 15.52 -16.45
CA GLU A 607 8.80 15.08 -17.49
C GLU A 607 8.77 15.98 -18.72
N GLU A 608 7.59 16.43 -19.14
CA GLU A 608 7.44 17.36 -20.26
C GLU A 608 8.21 18.67 -20.05
N GLY A 609 8.26 19.17 -18.81
CA GLY A 609 9.02 20.37 -18.49
C GLY A 609 10.53 20.15 -18.60
N ARG A 610 10.99 18.98 -18.14
CA ARG A 610 12.40 18.59 -18.23
C ARG A 610 12.83 18.41 -19.68
N LYS A 611 12.03 17.72 -20.51
CA LYS A 611 12.27 17.58 -21.95
C LYS A 611 12.31 18.92 -22.67
N LEU A 612 11.36 19.82 -22.37
CA LEU A 612 11.39 21.17 -22.94
C LEU A 612 12.70 21.91 -22.58
N ALA A 613 13.16 21.82 -21.33
CA ALA A 613 14.43 22.43 -20.95
C ALA A 613 15.62 21.80 -21.72
N GLN A 614 15.66 20.48 -21.85
CA GLN A 614 16.69 19.78 -22.62
C GLN A 614 16.76 20.29 -24.07
N GLU A 615 15.62 20.41 -24.74
CA GLU A 615 15.51 20.93 -26.10
C GLU A 615 16.01 22.38 -26.22
N ILE A 616 15.61 23.24 -25.28
CA ILE A 616 16.03 24.65 -25.26
C ILE A 616 17.53 24.79 -25.00
N ILE A 617 18.11 23.97 -24.10
CA ILE A 617 19.55 24.00 -23.81
C ILE A 617 20.36 23.48 -24.99
N GLN A 618 19.90 22.41 -25.67
CA GLN A 618 20.57 21.89 -26.86
C GLN A 618 20.62 22.95 -27.98
N LYS A 619 19.53 23.69 -28.20
CA LYS A 619 19.48 24.78 -29.18
C LYS A 619 20.37 25.98 -28.83
N ASN A 620 20.61 26.24 -27.54
CA ASN A 620 21.35 27.40 -27.04
C ASN A 620 22.64 27.02 -26.29
N SER A 621 23.29 25.91 -26.68
CA SER A 621 24.42 25.31 -25.96
C SER A 621 25.63 26.24 -25.82
N GLU A 622 25.88 27.12 -26.80
CA GLU A 622 26.95 28.12 -26.73
C GLU A 622 26.80 29.11 -25.56
N GLU A 623 25.57 29.51 -25.23
CA GLU A 623 25.32 30.48 -24.16
C GLU A 623 25.56 29.87 -22.77
N PHE A 624 25.30 28.57 -22.62
CA PHE A 624 25.62 27.84 -21.40
C PHE A 624 27.11 27.54 -21.29
N THR A 625 27.78 27.10 -22.37
CA THR A 625 29.20 26.71 -22.33
C THR A 625 30.18 27.86 -22.10
N LYS A 626 29.80 29.08 -22.53
CA LYS A 626 30.55 30.34 -22.29
C LYS A 626 30.32 30.93 -20.89
N ASP A 627 29.30 30.47 -20.17
CA ASP A 627 29.04 30.92 -18.79
C ASP A 627 30.18 30.53 -17.86
N THR A 628 30.62 31.48 -17.01
CA THR A 628 31.61 31.22 -15.96
C THR A 628 31.11 30.19 -14.94
N ASN A 629 29.79 30.08 -14.75
CA ASN A 629 29.16 29.09 -13.87
C ASN A 629 28.88 27.73 -14.53
N PHE A 630 29.30 27.51 -15.79
CA PHE A 630 29.02 26.28 -16.52
C PHE A 630 29.46 25.01 -15.76
N THR A 631 30.64 25.01 -15.14
CA THR A 631 31.14 23.84 -14.40
C THR A 631 30.29 23.55 -13.15
N LEU A 632 29.75 24.58 -12.48
CA LEU A 632 28.82 24.41 -11.37
C LEU A 632 27.50 23.83 -11.85
N PHE A 633 26.96 24.39 -12.93
CA PHE A 633 25.73 23.93 -13.57
C PHE A 633 25.83 22.44 -13.95
N VAL A 634 26.90 22.03 -14.64
CA VAL A 634 27.10 20.61 -15.01
C VAL A 634 27.20 19.72 -13.77
N SER A 635 27.94 20.14 -12.73
CA SER A 635 28.01 19.37 -11.48
C SER A 635 26.62 19.20 -10.83
N GLU A 636 25.77 20.21 -10.84
CA GLU A 636 24.40 20.10 -10.32
C GLU A 636 23.53 19.13 -11.14
N LEU A 637 23.73 19.07 -12.46
CA LEU A 637 22.98 18.16 -13.33
C LEU A 637 23.40 16.70 -13.20
N ILE A 638 24.70 16.42 -12.99
CA ILE A 638 25.22 15.07 -12.76
C ILE A 638 24.56 14.42 -11.53
N PHE A 639 24.27 15.22 -10.50
CA PHE A 639 23.62 14.78 -9.26
C PHE A 639 22.13 15.14 -9.18
N ASN A 640 21.51 15.44 -10.33
CA ASN A 640 20.09 15.80 -10.36
C ASN A 640 19.23 14.64 -9.83
N GLN A 641 18.14 14.93 -9.12
CA GLN A 641 17.25 13.90 -8.58
C GLN A 641 16.56 13.06 -9.68
N TYR A 642 16.37 13.61 -10.88
CA TYR A 642 15.65 12.93 -11.95
C TYR A 642 16.59 12.11 -12.86
N PRO A 643 16.33 10.80 -13.07
CA PRO A 643 17.17 9.93 -13.89
C PRO A 643 17.26 10.33 -15.37
N ASP A 644 16.16 10.83 -15.95
CA ASP A 644 16.11 11.30 -17.33
C ASP A 644 17.04 12.49 -17.58
N ILE A 645 17.18 13.40 -16.60
CA ILE A 645 18.18 14.48 -16.65
C ILE A 645 19.59 13.91 -16.61
N ARG A 646 19.90 12.99 -15.68
CA ARG A 646 21.26 12.43 -15.55
C ARG A 646 21.68 11.67 -16.81
N ASN A 647 20.78 10.91 -17.41
CA ASN A 647 21.02 10.20 -18.67
C ASN A 647 21.25 11.19 -19.82
N TRP A 648 20.39 12.20 -19.95
CA TRP A 648 20.54 13.24 -20.96
C TRP A 648 21.85 14.03 -20.81
N VAL A 649 22.29 14.33 -19.58
CA VAL A 649 23.56 15.03 -19.32
C VAL A 649 24.74 14.27 -19.92
N ASN A 650 24.73 12.94 -19.83
CA ASN A 650 25.77 12.12 -20.44
C ASN A 650 25.86 12.37 -21.95
N GLU A 651 24.72 12.33 -22.65
CA GLU A 651 24.63 12.57 -24.09
C GLU A 651 24.98 14.02 -24.46
N PHE A 652 24.51 14.98 -23.66
CA PHE A 652 24.79 16.40 -23.86
C PHE A 652 26.29 16.71 -23.77
N LEU A 653 26.98 16.13 -22.77
CA LEU A 653 28.42 16.34 -22.58
C LEU A 653 29.28 15.62 -23.62
N GLN A 654 28.83 14.50 -24.20
CA GLN A 654 29.51 13.85 -25.32
C GLN A 654 29.51 14.71 -26.60
N ASN A 655 28.47 15.51 -26.79
CA ASN A 655 28.32 16.38 -27.96
C ASN A 655 29.03 17.74 -27.82
N ILE A 656 29.66 18.01 -26.67
CA ILE A 656 30.35 19.27 -26.38
C ILE A 656 31.83 18.99 -26.11
N GLN A 657 32.71 19.72 -26.80
CA GLN A 657 34.15 19.66 -26.50
C GLN A 657 34.47 20.54 -25.28
N LEU A 658 34.84 19.90 -24.17
CA LEU A 658 35.31 20.56 -22.95
C LEU A 658 36.81 20.37 -22.78
N SER A 659 37.50 21.41 -22.31
CA SER A 659 38.93 21.34 -21.97
C SER A 659 39.15 20.47 -20.73
N ASN A 660 40.35 19.88 -20.61
CA ASN A 660 40.73 19.09 -19.44
C ASN A 660 40.65 19.90 -18.12
N GLU A 661 40.91 21.21 -18.16
CA GLU A 661 40.75 22.10 -16.99
C GLU A 661 39.29 22.15 -16.50
N LYS A 662 38.32 22.25 -17.43
CA LYS A 662 36.89 22.21 -17.06
C LYS A 662 36.51 20.85 -16.48
N TRP A 663 37.00 19.75 -17.07
CA TRP A 663 36.77 18.41 -16.54
C TRP A 663 37.42 18.17 -15.18
N GLN A 664 38.60 18.72 -14.91
CA GLN A 664 39.23 18.68 -13.59
C GLN A 664 38.34 19.32 -12.53
N ILE A 665 37.74 20.48 -12.81
CA ILE A 665 36.81 21.14 -11.88
C ILE A 665 35.55 20.30 -11.67
N ILE A 666 34.97 19.74 -12.74
CA ILE A 666 33.74 18.92 -12.66
C ILE A 666 33.99 17.64 -11.87
N VAL A 667 35.10 16.94 -12.13
CA VAL A 667 35.50 15.72 -11.41
C VAL A 667 35.80 16.03 -9.94
N ALA A 668 36.55 17.11 -9.64
CA ALA A 668 36.85 17.50 -8.26
C ALA A 668 35.57 17.80 -7.46
N LYS A 669 34.64 18.56 -8.05
CA LYS A 669 33.32 18.81 -7.43
C LYS A 669 32.52 17.52 -7.27
N GLY A 670 32.46 16.68 -8.30
CA GLY A 670 31.72 15.42 -8.25
C GLY A 670 32.24 14.47 -7.18
N ILE A 671 33.55 14.33 -7.04
CA ILE A 671 34.16 13.51 -5.99
C ILE A 671 33.90 14.13 -4.60
N SER A 672 34.06 15.44 -4.45
CA SER A 672 33.72 16.12 -3.20
C SER A 672 32.25 15.90 -2.79
N GLU A 673 31.36 15.86 -3.78
CA GLU A 673 29.93 15.62 -3.58
C GLU A 673 29.64 14.15 -3.19
N MET A 674 30.38 13.19 -3.76
CA MET A 674 30.32 11.77 -3.40
C MET A 674 30.90 11.46 -2.01
N LEU A 675 31.92 12.20 -1.58
CA LEU A 675 32.58 12.05 -0.27
C LEU A 675 31.87 12.84 0.84
N SER A 676 30.96 13.76 0.50
CA SER A 676 30.22 14.55 1.48
C SER A 676 29.35 13.68 2.39
N THR A 677 29.49 13.87 3.71
CA THR A 677 28.66 13.20 4.73
C THR A 677 27.26 13.80 4.86
N ASP A 678 27.05 15.02 4.34
CA ASP A 678 25.83 15.79 4.56
C ASP A 678 24.71 15.42 3.55
N LYS A 679 25.06 14.73 2.46
CA LYS A 679 24.15 14.38 1.37
C LYS A 679 24.05 12.87 1.22
N ASN A 680 22.85 12.33 1.43
CA ASN A 680 22.60 10.91 1.32
C ASN A 680 22.00 10.57 -0.05
N TYR A 681 22.87 10.34 -1.03
CA TYR A 681 22.47 9.97 -2.39
C TYR A 681 22.08 8.49 -2.49
N SER A 682 21.07 8.19 -3.30
CA SER A 682 20.72 6.80 -3.64
C SER A 682 21.84 6.13 -4.44
N ALA A 683 22.01 4.81 -4.30
CA ALA A 683 23.02 4.05 -5.05
C ALA A 683 22.86 4.19 -6.57
N LEU A 684 21.62 4.21 -7.08
CA LEU A 684 21.33 4.41 -8.50
C LEU A 684 21.79 5.79 -9.00
N LEU A 685 21.49 6.85 -8.23
CA LEU A 685 21.93 8.20 -8.59
C LEU A 685 23.46 8.31 -8.63
N LEU A 686 24.16 7.75 -7.64
CA LEU A 686 25.61 7.73 -7.61
C LEU A 686 26.18 6.94 -8.80
N LYS A 687 25.61 5.79 -9.14
CA LYS A 687 26.02 4.99 -10.29
C LYS A 687 25.88 5.78 -11.60
N ASP A 688 24.75 6.45 -11.83
CA ASP A 688 24.54 7.30 -13.00
C ASP A 688 25.57 8.44 -13.07
N ALA A 689 25.75 9.16 -11.94
CA ALA A 689 26.69 10.26 -11.84
C ALA A 689 28.13 9.82 -12.16
N GLN A 690 28.55 8.68 -11.61
CA GLN A 690 29.86 8.09 -11.86
C GLN A 690 30.00 7.66 -13.32
N ASN A 691 28.96 7.09 -13.94
CA ASN A 691 28.98 6.73 -15.35
C ASN A 691 29.20 7.95 -16.27
N VAL A 692 28.61 9.10 -15.95
CA VAL A 692 28.87 10.35 -16.68
C VAL A 692 30.35 10.72 -16.60
N LEU A 693 30.95 10.66 -15.40
CA LEU A 693 32.37 10.98 -15.21
C LEU A 693 33.30 9.96 -15.90
N LYS A 694 33.01 8.65 -15.77
CA LYS A 694 33.79 7.58 -16.43
C LYS A 694 33.83 7.73 -17.93
N THR A 695 32.68 8.06 -18.53
CA THR A 695 32.52 8.13 -19.98
C THR A 695 33.20 9.36 -20.57
N ASN A 696 33.07 10.51 -19.91
CA ASN A 696 33.46 11.80 -20.51
C ASN A 696 34.78 12.38 -19.98
N ALA A 697 35.22 12.00 -18.77
CA ALA A 697 36.39 12.58 -18.11
C ALA A 697 37.57 11.59 -18.00
N LYS A 698 37.69 10.63 -18.92
CA LYS A 698 38.67 9.54 -18.86
C LYS A 698 40.11 10.02 -18.63
N THR A 699 40.59 11.00 -19.40
CA THR A 699 41.96 11.55 -19.26
C THR A 699 42.20 12.22 -17.91
N VAL A 700 41.17 12.79 -17.28
CA VAL A 700 41.27 13.37 -15.93
C VAL A 700 41.31 12.27 -14.87
N LEU A 701 40.48 11.23 -15.01
CA LEU A 701 40.46 10.08 -14.10
C LEU A 701 41.77 9.27 -14.16
N GLU A 702 42.35 9.13 -15.37
CA GLU A 702 43.68 8.55 -15.59
C GLU A 702 44.77 9.26 -14.78
N ASN A 703 44.70 10.58 -14.64
CA ASN A 703 45.67 11.41 -13.94
C ASN A 703 45.25 11.78 -12.49
N LEU A 704 44.16 11.19 -11.96
CA LEU A 704 43.67 11.49 -10.62
C LEU A 704 44.71 11.10 -9.54
N GLY A 705 44.87 11.92 -8.50
CA GLY A 705 45.83 11.64 -7.42
C GLY A 705 45.46 10.38 -6.62
N TRP A 706 46.47 9.59 -6.23
CA TRP A 706 46.27 8.32 -5.50
C TRP A 706 45.53 8.49 -4.18
N ASN A 707 45.78 9.57 -3.43
CA ASN A 707 45.09 9.84 -2.15
C ASN A 707 43.56 9.89 -2.33
N ILE A 708 43.09 10.48 -3.43
CA ILE A 708 41.65 10.59 -3.72
C ILE A 708 41.03 9.22 -4.02
N VAL A 709 41.77 8.37 -4.74
CA VAL A 709 41.32 7.00 -5.05
C VAL A 709 41.22 6.17 -3.76
N LEU A 710 42.20 6.32 -2.86
CA LEU A 710 42.18 5.66 -1.55
C LEU A 710 41.02 6.15 -0.68
N GLU A 711 40.77 7.46 -0.63
CA GLU A 711 39.61 8.03 0.09
C GLU A 711 38.27 7.48 -0.42
N LEU A 712 38.12 7.27 -1.74
CA LEU A 712 36.92 6.67 -2.32
C LEU A 712 36.79 5.17 -1.97
N LEU A 713 37.91 4.44 -1.88
CA LEU A 713 37.94 3.03 -1.47
C LEU A 713 37.61 2.85 0.02
N GLU A 714 38.12 3.72 0.88
CA GLU A 714 37.86 3.68 2.32
C GLU A 714 36.45 4.19 2.70
N ASN A 715 35.72 4.75 1.72
CA ASN A 715 34.39 5.28 1.95
C ASN A 715 33.39 4.16 2.32
N LYS A 716 32.43 4.47 3.20
CA LYS A 716 31.39 3.53 3.63
C LYS A 716 30.38 3.18 2.52
N ASN A 717 30.25 4.02 1.50
CA ASN A 717 29.32 3.80 0.42
C ASN A 717 29.92 2.85 -0.62
N LEU A 718 29.30 1.67 -0.79
CA LEU A 718 29.74 0.65 -1.73
C LEU A 718 29.87 1.18 -3.17
N GLN A 719 29.00 2.10 -3.60
CA GLN A 719 29.05 2.65 -4.94
C GLN A 719 30.27 3.55 -5.16
N ASN A 720 30.78 4.19 -4.10
CA ASN A 720 32.04 4.95 -4.18
C ASN A 720 33.25 4.00 -4.28
N GLN A 721 33.21 2.86 -3.60
CA GLN A 721 34.24 1.81 -3.72
C GLN A 721 34.26 1.22 -5.13
N VAL A 722 33.08 0.97 -5.72
CA VAL A 722 32.94 0.54 -7.13
C VAL A 722 33.60 1.56 -8.05
N PHE A 723 33.27 2.85 -7.91
CA PHE A 723 33.87 3.89 -8.75
C PHE A 723 35.39 3.99 -8.59
N ALA A 724 35.91 3.81 -7.37
CA ALA A 724 37.35 3.77 -7.16
C ALA A 724 37.99 2.55 -7.85
N SER A 725 37.34 1.39 -7.82
CA SER A 725 37.79 0.20 -8.56
C SER A 725 37.78 0.43 -10.08
N ASP A 726 36.78 1.15 -10.61
CA ASP A 726 36.73 1.55 -12.02
C ASP A 726 37.89 2.49 -12.39
N ILE A 727 38.18 3.47 -11.52
CA ILE A 727 39.31 4.40 -11.73
C ILE A 727 40.64 3.64 -11.72
N LEU A 728 40.82 2.67 -10.83
CA LEU A 728 42.00 1.82 -10.81
C LEU A 728 42.14 0.98 -12.08
N LEU A 729 41.03 0.44 -12.59
CA LEU A 729 41.02 -0.27 -13.86
C LEU A 729 41.42 0.66 -15.02
N ILE A 730 40.89 1.88 -15.06
CA ILE A 730 41.28 2.89 -16.06
C ILE A 730 42.78 3.21 -15.95
N LYS A 731 43.29 3.42 -14.74
CA LYS A 731 44.71 3.70 -14.47
C LYS A 731 45.62 2.54 -14.84
N SER A 732 45.21 1.30 -14.62
CA SER A 732 45.99 0.09 -14.92
C SER A 732 46.40 -0.04 -16.39
N LYS A 733 45.73 0.68 -17.30
CA LYS A 733 46.07 0.73 -18.72
C LYS A 733 47.28 1.64 -19.03
N LEU A 734 47.70 2.47 -18.08
CA LEU A 734 48.81 3.43 -18.23
C LEU A 734 50.05 3.08 -17.41
N ILE A 735 49.89 2.30 -16.34
CA ILE A 735 50.97 1.83 -15.46
C ILE A 735 51.09 0.31 -15.58
N LYS A 736 52.18 -0.29 -15.05
CA LYS A 736 52.24 -1.75 -15.02
C LYS A 736 51.21 -2.26 -14.03
N ALA A 737 50.50 -3.35 -14.35
CA ALA A 737 49.53 -3.93 -13.43
C ALA A 737 50.15 -4.28 -12.07
N THR A 738 51.44 -4.65 -12.05
CA THR A 738 52.23 -4.93 -10.84
C THR A 738 52.52 -3.70 -9.97
N ASP A 739 52.34 -2.48 -10.49
CA ASP A 739 52.52 -1.25 -9.72
C ASP A 739 51.29 -0.97 -8.80
N ILE A 740 50.17 -1.67 -9.04
CA ILE A 740 49.01 -1.65 -8.14
C ILE A 740 49.29 -2.63 -6.99
N PRO A 741 49.25 -2.18 -5.71
CA PRO A 741 49.49 -3.06 -4.58
C PRO A 741 48.56 -4.28 -4.58
N PHE A 742 49.15 -5.47 -4.50
CA PHE A 742 48.38 -6.72 -4.47
C PHE A 742 47.40 -6.78 -3.29
N SER A 743 47.70 -6.10 -2.17
CA SER A 743 46.79 -5.98 -1.03
C SER A 743 45.42 -5.39 -1.39
N ILE A 744 45.39 -4.43 -2.34
CA ILE A 744 44.13 -3.83 -2.82
C ILE A 744 43.36 -4.86 -3.66
N LEU A 745 44.06 -5.60 -4.52
CA LEU A 745 43.43 -6.64 -5.34
C LEU A 745 42.88 -7.79 -4.48
N SER A 746 43.58 -8.19 -3.42
CA SER A 746 43.05 -9.19 -2.48
C SER A 746 41.75 -8.74 -1.83
N GLU A 747 41.65 -7.46 -1.43
CA GLU A 747 40.39 -6.90 -0.91
C GLU A 747 39.29 -6.88 -2.00
N PHE A 748 39.65 -6.65 -3.26
CA PHE A 748 38.69 -6.66 -4.35
C PHE A 748 38.09 -8.05 -4.57
N PHE A 749 38.90 -9.10 -4.53
CA PHE A 749 38.43 -10.48 -4.70
C PHE A 749 37.47 -10.93 -3.59
N GLU A 750 37.65 -10.42 -2.37
CA GLU A 750 36.80 -10.72 -1.22
C GLU A 750 35.54 -9.82 -1.14
N SER A 751 35.45 -8.79 -1.97
CA SER A 751 34.33 -7.86 -1.97
C SER A 751 33.00 -8.56 -2.27
N LYS A 752 31.94 -8.09 -1.60
CA LYS A 752 30.56 -8.52 -1.89
C LYS A 752 30.07 -8.02 -3.26
N SER A 753 30.65 -6.94 -3.78
CA SER A 753 30.28 -6.37 -5.08
C SER A 753 30.90 -7.16 -6.23
N GLU A 754 30.06 -7.63 -7.15
CA GLU A 754 30.51 -8.30 -8.38
C GLU A 754 31.34 -7.38 -9.28
N GLU A 755 30.98 -6.09 -9.36
CA GLU A 755 31.68 -5.09 -10.18
C GLU A 755 33.13 -4.91 -9.68
N ILE A 756 33.33 -4.80 -8.35
CA ILE A 756 34.68 -4.67 -7.75
C ILE A 756 35.52 -5.92 -8.01
N ARG A 757 34.96 -7.12 -7.79
CA ARG A 757 35.64 -8.39 -8.07
C ARG A 757 36.07 -8.51 -9.53
N SER A 758 35.20 -8.11 -10.45
CA SER A 758 35.46 -8.17 -11.90
C SER A 758 36.58 -7.21 -12.30
N ASN A 759 36.55 -5.96 -11.80
CA ASN A 759 37.61 -4.99 -12.02
C ASN A 759 38.96 -5.48 -11.48
N GLY A 760 38.98 -6.09 -10.29
CA GLY A 760 40.18 -6.71 -9.73
C GLY A 760 40.73 -7.84 -10.60
N MET A 761 39.86 -8.70 -11.14
CA MET A 761 40.27 -9.79 -12.02
C MET A 761 40.78 -9.30 -13.38
N GLU A 762 40.20 -8.24 -13.94
CA GLU A 762 40.69 -7.64 -15.19
C GLU A 762 42.09 -7.04 -15.00
N ILE A 763 42.36 -6.39 -13.86
CA ILE A 763 43.70 -5.91 -13.52
C ILE A 763 44.65 -7.10 -13.35
N PHE A 764 44.25 -8.13 -12.60
CA PHE A 764 45.08 -9.30 -12.32
C PHE A 764 45.41 -10.10 -13.58
N ALA A 765 44.48 -10.23 -14.53
CA ALA A 765 44.70 -10.90 -15.80
C ALA A 765 45.82 -10.26 -16.66
N ASN A 766 46.17 -8.99 -16.40
CA ASN A 766 47.24 -8.26 -17.08
C ASN A 766 48.61 -8.39 -16.38
N TYR A 767 48.73 -9.20 -15.32
CA TYR A 767 50.02 -9.48 -14.69
C TYR A 767 50.94 -10.28 -15.62
N PRO A 768 52.27 -10.17 -15.48
CA PRO A 768 53.21 -11.01 -16.21
C PRO A 768 52.93 -12.50 -15.98
N GLU A 769 53.06 -13.33 -17.01
CA GLU A 769 52.75 -14.77 -16.90
C GLU A 769 53.56 -15.46 -15.79
N SER A 770 54.81 -15.07 -15.55
CA SER A 770 55.62 -15.60 -14.45
C SER A 770 55.00 -15.36 -13.08
N ALA A 771 54.44 -14.17 -12.84
CA ALA A 771 53.76 -13.83 -11.59
C ALA A 771 52.43 -14.58 -11.45
N LEU A 772 51.72 -14.82 -12.56
CA LEU A 772 50.49 -15.61 -12.57
C LEU A 772 50.74 -17.09 -12.30
N LEU A 773 51.86 -17.65 -12.80
CA LEU A 773 52.29 -19.01 -12.49
C LEU A 773 52.64 -19.18 -11.01
N GLU A 774 53.31 -18.21 -10.40
CA GLU A 774 53.59 -18.22 -8.95
C GLU A 774 52.30 -18.13 -8.11
N ALA A 775 51.25 -17.49 -8.63
CA ALA A 775 49.96 -17.33 -7.96
C ALA A 775 49.02 -18.55 -8.08
N HIS A 776 49.55 -19.76 -8.34
CA HIS A 776 48.76 -20.98 -8.55
C HIS A 776 47.79 -21.32 -7.40
N GLN A 777 48.18 -21.06 -6.14
CA GLN A 777 47.29 -21.29 -4.99
C GLN A 777 46.07 -20.37 -5.02
N LEU A 778 46.27 -19.09 -5.36
CA LEU A 778 45.20 -18.10 -5.46
C LEU A 778 44.25 -18.43 -6.61
N LEU A 779 44.78 -18.71 -7.80
CA LEU A 779 43.98 -19.10 -8.96
C LEU A 779 43.21 -20.40 -8.70
N GLY A 780 43.83 -21.39 -8.05
CA GLY A 780 43.15 -22.61 -7.61
C GLY A 780 41.99 -22.35 -6.66
N ASN A 781 42.16 -21.45 -5.69
CA ASN A 781 41.09 -21.04 -4.78
C ASN A 781 39.96 -20.28 -5.50
N MET A 782 40.29 -19.45 -6.49
CA MET A 782 39.31 -18.71 -7.29
C MET A 782 38.46 -19.64 -8.17
N LEU A 783 39.02 -20.71 -8.72
CA LEU A 783 38.31 -21.71 -9.53
C LEU A 783 37.24 -22.47 -8.73
N VAL A 784 37.40 -22.56 -7.41
CA VAL A 784 36.44 -23.21 -6.51
C VAL A 784 35.59 -22.21 -5.71
N SER A 785 35.66 -20.93 -6.10
CA SER A 785 34.98 -19.84 -5.40
C SER A 785 33.45 -19.92 -5.53
N PRO A 786 32.68 -19.50 -4.51
CA PRO A 786 31.25 -19.27 -4.65
C PRO A 786 30.93 -18.19 -5.70
N TYR A 787 31.84 -17.30 -6.06
CA TYR A 787 31.54 -16.21 -6.99
C TYR A 787 31.85 -16.59 -8.44
N GLN A 788 30.82 -16.70 -9.28
CA GLN A 788 30.93 -17.12 -10.68
C GLN A 788 31.88 -16.22 -11.50
N ASN A 789 31.84 -14.91 -11.29
CA ASN A 789 32.71 -13.97 -12.02
C ASN A 789 34.21 -14.18 -11.72
N LEU A 790 34.56 -14.65 -10.51
CA LEU A 790 35.93 -15.05 -10.19
C LEU A 790 36.29 -16.37 -10.87
N ARG A 791 35.40 -17.37 -10.84
CA ARG A 791 35.65 -18.68 -11.46
C ARG A 791 35.89 -18.56 -12.95
N VAL A 792 35.02 -17.84 -13.66
CA VAL A 792 35.13 -17.62 -15.11
C VAL A 792 36.44 -16.89 -15.45
N SER A 793 36.76 -15.82 -14.74
CA SER A 793 37.97 -15.05 -14.99
C SER A 793 39.25 -15.86 -14.69
N ALA A 794 39.28 -16.58 -13.56
CA ALA A 794 40.39 -17.46 -13.23
C ALA A 794 40.52 -18.61 -14.23
N GLY A 795 39.42 -19.23 -14.66
CA GLY A 795 39.38 -20.27 -15.69
C GLY A 795 40.01 -19.81 -17.00
N ASN A 796 39.70 -18.59 -17.44
CA ASN A 796 40.31 -18.00 -18.63
C ASN A 796 41.82 -17.80 -18.48
N ILE A 797 42.28 -17.31 -17.32
CA ILE A 797 43.71 -17.13 -17.02
C ILE A 797 44.43 -18.49 -17.02
N VAL A 798 43.90 -19.46 -16.27
CA VAL A 798 44.49 -20.80 -16.14
C VAL A 798 44.54 -21.51 -17.50
N THR A 799 43.46 -21.46 -18.27
CA THR A 799 43.40 -22.04 -19.62
C THR A 799 44.46 -21.44 -20.53
N LYS A 800 44.60 -20.11 -20.53
CA LYS A 800 45.63 -19.42 -21.33
C LYS A 800 47.04 -19.84 -20.92
N LEU A 801 47.32 -19.95 -19.62
CA LEU A 801 48.64 -20.35 -19.12
C LEU A 801 48.98 -21.80 -19.48
N VAL A 802 48.02 -22.71 -19.37
CA VAL A 802 48.21 -24.14 -19.68
C VAL A 802 48.32 -24.38 -21.18
N GLN A 803 47.62 -23.62 -22.01
CA GLN A 803 47.72 -23.74 -23.47
C GLN A 803 48.98 -23.11 -24.05
N ASN A 804 49.68 -22.25 -23.30
CA ASN A 804 50.94 -21.67 -23.74
C ASN A 804 52.04 -22.75 -23.78
N LYS A 805 52.52 -23.07 -25.00
CA LYS A 805 53.55 -24.11 -25.24
C LYS A 805 54.83 -23.91 -24.43
N VAL A 806 55.25 -22.66 -24.22
CA VAL A 806 56.45 -22.36 -23.43
C VAL A 806 56.27 -22.80 -21.96
N ASN A 807 55.06 -22.62 -21.42
CA ASN A 807 54.73 -23.01 -20.05
C ASN A 807 54.54 -24.54 -19.93
N GLN A 808 54.06 -25.22 -20.97
CA GLN A 808 53.93 -26.68 -20.97
C GLN A 808 55.29 -27.40 -20.86
N GLU A 809 56.34 -26.80 -21.42
CA GLU A 809 57.69 -27.37 -21.41
C GLU A 809 58.52 -26.94 -20.19
N SER A 810 58.17 -25.80 -19.56
CA SER A 810 58.86 -25.28 -18.38
C SER A 810 58.58 -26.11 -17.11
N LYS A 811 59.49 -26.04 -16.14
CA LYS A 811 59.34 -26.72 -14.85
C LYS A 811 58.20 -26.08 -14.05
N GLU A 812 58.18 -24.75 -14.04
CA GLU A 812 57.22 -23.91 -13.32
C GLU A 812 55.79 -24.12 -13.83
N GLY A 813 55.60 -24.24 -15.14
CA GLY A 813 54.27 -24.49 -15.72
C GLY A 813 53.75 -25.91 -15.47
N LYS A 814 54.64 -26.91 -15.39
CA LYS A 814 54.27 -28.28 -14.96
C LYS A 814 53.87 -28.32 -13.49
N GLU A 815 54.65 -27.71 -12.61
CA GLU A 815 54.34 -27.60 -11.18
C GLU A 815 53.02 -26.84 -10.96
N PHE A 816 52.80 -25.76 -11.71
CA PHE A 816 51.53 -25.04 -11.73
C PHE A 816 50.35 -25.95 -12.09
N ALA A 817 50.45 -26.66 -13.22
CA ALA A 817 49.36 -27.52 -13.71
C ALA A 817 49.06 -28.67 -12.74
N GLU A 818 50.09 -29.29 -12.17
CA GLU A 818 49.94 -30.33 -11.15
C GLU A 818 49.28 -29.81 -9.87
N ALA A 819 49.66 -28.61 -9.41
CA ALA A 819 49.04 -27.99 -8.24
C ALA A 819 47.56 -27.69 -8.47
N ILE A 820 47.20 -27.13 -9.63
CA ILE A 820 45.80 -26.86 -10.00
C ILE A 820 45.00 -28.17 -10.08
N VAL A 821 45.49 -29.17 -10.82
CA VAL A 821 44.81 -30.47 -10.95
C VAL A 821 44.59 -31.12 -9.59
N THR A 822 45.61 -31.13 -8.73
CA THR A 822 45.49 -31.68 -7.37
C THR A 822 44.42 -30.95 -6.55
N GLY A 823 44.40 -29.62 -6.60
CA GLY A 823 43.40 -28.80 -5.92
C GLY A 823 41.98 -29.07 -6.41
N LEU A 824 41.79 -29.14 -7.73
CA LEU A 824 40.49 -29.38 -8.36
C LEU A 824 39.96 -30.80 -8.11
N ILE A 825 40.83 -31.82 -8.15
CA ILE A 825 40.47 -33.21 -7.80
C ILE A 825 40.03 -33.30 -6.34
N LEU A 826 40.68 -32.57 -5.43
CA LEU A 826 40.25 -32.49 -4.04
C LEU A 826 38.92 -31.74 -3.88
N ALA A 827 38.67 -30.72 -4.71
CA ALA A 827 37.42 -29.97 -4.69
C ALA A 827 36.21 -30.82 -5.11
N LEU A 828 36.33 -31.65 -6.16
CA LEU A 828 35.28 -32.57 -6.61
C LEU A 828 34.87 -33.63 -5.55
N ARG A 829 35.70 -33.82 -4.52
CA ARG A 829 35.44 -34.72 -3.38
C ARG A 829 34.78 -34.01 -2.20
N LYS A 830 34.80 -32.68 -2.20
CA LYS A 830 34.14 -31.86 -1.19
C LYS A 830 32.72 -31.54 -1.66
N LYS A 831 31.96 -30.89 -0.78
CA LYS A 831 30.61 -30.44 -1.08
C LYS A 831 30.64 -29.31 -2.11
N ASP A 832 29.74 -29.36 -3.09
CA ASP A 832 29.64 -28.33 -4.12
C ASP A 832 29.36 -26.97 -3.46
N PRO A 833 30.20 -25.94 -3.69
CA PRO A 833 29.98 -24.60 -3.14
C PRO A 833 28.57 -24.04 -3.40
N GLU A 834 27.94 -24.35 -4.55
CA GLU A 834 26.57 -23.91 -4.83
C GLU A 834 25.50 -24.71 -4.06
N GLU A 835 25.81 -25.94 -3.67
CA GLU A 835 24.97 -26.71 -2.75
C GLU A 835 25.05 -26.14 -1.32
N ILE A 836 26.25 -25.75 -0.87
CA ILE A 836 26.46 -25.10 0.44
C ILE A 836 25.64 -23.81 0.53
N LYS A 837 25.73 -22.93 -0.48
CA LYS A 837 24.93 -21.70 -0.53
C LYS A 837 23.42 -21.97 -0.47
N ARG A 838 22.93 -22.95 -1.23
CA ARG A 838 21.50 -23.31 -1.25
C ARG A 838 21.01 -23.74 0.14
N GLU A 839 21.80 -24.52 0.87
CA GLU A 839 21.45 -24.93 2.24
C GLU A 839 21.52 -23.79 3.25
N GLU A 840 22.48 -22.87 3.12
CA GLU A 840 22.57 -21.68 3.96
C GLU A 840 21.41 -20.71 3.72
N ALA A 841 21.01 -20.51 2.46
CA ALA A 841 19.84 -19.73 2.09
C ALA A 841 18.54 -20.34 2.65
N ALA A 842 18.40 -21.67 2.57
CA ALA A 842 17.26 -22.39 3.12
C ALA A 842 17.13 -22.25 4.66
N LYS A 843 18.24 -22.10 5.39
CA LYS A 843 18.25 -21.88 6.85
C LYS A 843 17.84 -20.47 7.26
N ASN A 844 17.99 -19.48 6.36
CA ASN A 844 17.78 -18.06 6.68
C ASN A 844 16.37 -17.53 6.35
N ASN A 845 15.38 -18.39 6.08
CA ASN A 845 13.98 -18.02 5.77
C ASN A 845 13.79 -17.03 4.60
N ASN A 846 14.79 -16.81 3.76
CA ASN A 846 14.67 -16.05 2.50
C ASN A 846 14.40 -17.00 1.33
N ALA A 847 13.42 -17.89 1.49
CA ALA A 847 13.07 -18.89 0.49
C ALA A 847 12.05 -18.34 -0.53
N GLN A 848 12.39 -17.26 -1.23
CA GLN A 848 11.68 -16.78 -2.42
C GLN A 848 12.63 -15.96 -3.32
N GLU A 849 13.77 -16.53 -3.71
CA GLU A 849 14.44 -16.07 -4.93
C GLU A 849 14.74 -17.27 -5.83
N GLU A 850 14.24 -17.18 -7.06
CA GLU A 850 14.39 -18.15 -8.14
C GLU A 850 15.87 -18.33 -8.48
N THR A 851 16.54 -19.32 -7.87
CA THR A 851 17.82 -19.84 -8.36
C THR A 851 17.56 -20.80 -9.52
N GLN A 852 17.01 -20.27 -10.62
CA GLN A 852 16.95 -20.97 -11.89
C GLN A 852 18.26 -20.73 -12.65
N ASN A 853 18.99 -21.81 -12.92
CA ASN A 853 20.12 -21.91 -13.87
C ASN A 853 21.51 -21.37 -13.49
N GLU A 854 21.96 -21.48 -12.24
CA GLU A 854 23.43 -21.43 -11.99
C GLU A 854 24.05 -22.83 -12.23
N LEU A 855 25.07 -22.90 -13.09
CA LEU A 855 25.83 -24.13 -13.38
C LEU A 855 26.52 -24.63 -12.10
N SER A 856 26.54 -25.96 -11.89
CA SER A 856 27.30 -26.56 -10.79
C SER A 856 28.79 -26.22 -10.92
N VAL A 857 29.42 -25.81 -9.82
CA VAL A 857 30.87 -25.58 -9.77
C VAL A 857 31.61 -26.87 -10.13
N HIS A 858 31.10 -28.03 -9.70
CA HIS A 858 31.71 -29.31 -10.08
C HIS A 858 31.65 -29.58 -11.58
N ALA A 859 30.63 -29.09 -12.29
CA ALA A 859 30.54 -29.24 -13.74
C ALA A 859 31.59 -28.37 -14.45
N GLU A 860 31.76 -27.12 -14.01
CA GLU A 860 32.82 -26.23 -14.51
C GLU A 860 34.22 -26.83 -14.25
N ILE A 861 34.45 -27.41 -13.07
CA ILE A 861 35.71 -28.07 -12.73
C ILE A 861 35.95 -29.31 -13.59
N ALA A 862 34.93 -30.15 -13.79
CA ALA A 862 35.05 -31.36 -14.60
C ALA A 862 35.38 -31.04 -16.07
N ASP A 863 34.72 -30.02 -16.63
CA ASP A 863 35.01 -29.53 -17.98
C ASP A 863 36.45 -29.04 -18.10
N LEU A 864 36.90 -28.23 -17.13
CA LEU A 864 38.27 -27.72 -17.09
C LEU A 864 39.30 -28.86 -17.03
N LEU A 865 39.08 -29.85 -16.16
CA LEU A 865 39.98 -30.99 -16.00
C LEU A 865 40.06 -31.87 -17.25
N ILE A 866 38.90 -32.20 -17.85
CA ILE A 866 38.82 -33.12 -18.99
C ILE A 866 39.31 -32.46 -20.28
N ASN A 867 38.96 -31.19 -20.53
CA ASN A 867 39.27 -30.55 -21.80
C ASN A 867 40.64 -29.89 -21.84
N TYR A 868 41.17 -29.42 -20.70
CA TYR A 868 42.40 -28.63 -20.66
C TYR A 868 43.54 -29.27 -19.87
N PHE A 869 43.25 -30.19 -18.94
CA PHE A 869 44.27 -30.83 -18.09
C PHE A 869 44.42 -32.35 -18.31
N ASP A 870 43.84 -32.92 -19.36
CA ASP A 870 43.83 -34.39 -19.58
C ASP A 870 45.22 -35.05 -19.48
N ALA A 871 46.25 -34.41 -20.06
CA ALA A 871 47.62 -34.91 -20.00
C ALA A 871 48.16 -35.09 -18.56
N TYR A 872 47.73 -34.22 -17.64
CA TYR A 872 48.14 -34.23 -16.23
C TYR A 872 47.29 -35.19 -15.38
N LEU A 873 46.11 -35.58 -15.85
CA LEU A 873 45.26 -36.59 -15.20
C LEU A 873 45.92 -37.97 -15.17
N SER A 874 46.85 -38.25 -16.09
CA SER A 874 47.64 -39.49 -16.14
C SER A 874 48.45 -39.76 -14.87
N LYS A 875 48.71 -38.75 -14.04
CA LYS A 875 49.48 -38.85 -12.77
C LYS A 875 48.61 -39.20 -11.56
N ILE A 876 47.28 -39.23 -11.70
CA ILE A 876 46.37 -39.54 -10.61
C ILE A 876 46.36 -41.05 -10.32
N THR A 877 46.44 -41.42 -9.04
CA THR A 877 46.50 -42.82 -8.61
C THR A 877 45.16 -43.55 -8.75
N LEU A 878 45.21 -44.88 -8.86
CA LEU A 878 44.00 -45.72 -8.88
C LEU A 878 43.13 -45.50 -7.63
N LYS A 879 43.75 -45.41 -6.45
CA LYS A 879 43.04 -45.11 -5.19
C LYS A 879 42.24 -43.81 -5.28
N THR A 880 42.82 -42.72 -5.78
CA THR A 880 42.13 -41.43 -5.91
C THR A 880 41.02 -41.50 -6.96
N THR A 881 41.27 -42.21 -8.05
CA THR A 881 40.29 -42.44 -9.12
C THR A 881 39.07 -43.21 -8.62
N LEU A 882 39.27 -44.30 -7.87
CA LEU A 882 38.18 -45.06 -7.24
C LEU A 882 37.42 -44.22 -6.20
N ASN A 883 38.10 -43.37 -5.44
CA ASN A 883 37.44 -42.46 -4.50
C ASN A 883 36.54 -41.43 -5.21
N LEU A 884 36.88 -41.01 -6.44
CA LEU A 884 36.02 -40.15 -7.26
C LEU A 884 34.82 -40.93 -7.82
N LEU A 885 35.07 -42.13 -8.35
CA LEU A 885 34.03 -43.04 -8.87
C LEU A 885 33.00 -43.44 -7.82
N HIS A 886 33.41 -43.63 -6.57
CA HIS A 886 32.50 -43.94 -5.46
C HIS A 886 32.11 -42.69 -4.64
N GLY A 887 32.41 -41.49 -5.14
CA GLY A 887 32.03 -40.24 -4.52
C GLY A 887 30.53 -39.96 -4.62
N ASN A 888 30.05 -38.94 -3.91
CA ASN A 888 28.64 -38.57 -3.89
C ASN A 888 28.21 -37.68 -5.07
N TYR A 889 29.18 -37.15 -5.83
CA TYR A 889 28.95 -36.13 -6.86
C TYR A 889 29.15 -36.69 -8.25
N ARG A 890 28.14 -36.53 -9.11
CA ARG A 890 28.09 -37.07 -10.47
C ARG A 890 29.27 -36.63 -11.33
N GLU A 891 29.64 -35.36 -11.27
CA GLU A 891 30.73 -34.76 -12.04
C GLU A 891 32.09 -35.30 -11.56
N GLY A 892 32.25 -35.50 -10.24
CA GLY A 892 33.39 -36.20 -9.67
C GLY A 892 33.48 -37.65 -10.17
N GLN A 893 32.35 -38.37 -10.18
CA GLN A 893 32.27 -39.74 -10.72
C GLN A 893 32.65 -39.78 -12.22
N PHE A 894 32.21 -38.80 -13.02
CA PHE A 894 32.59 -38.69 -14.44
C PHE A 894 34.08 -38.45 -14.63
N VAL A 895 34.69 -37.53 -13.88
CA VAL A 895 36.14 -37.31 -13.94
C VAL A 895 36.89 -38.57 -13.51
N GLY A 896 36.45 -39.23 -12.44
CA GLY A 896 37.01 -40.52 -12.01
C GLY A 896 36.89 -41.60 -13.10
N PHE A 897 35.76 -41.67 -13.78
CA PHE A 897 35.55 -42.60 -14.89
C PHE A 897 36.44 -42.29 -16.10
N HIS A 898 36.57 -41.01 -16.47
CA HIS A 898 37.46 -40.57 -17.53
C HIS A 898 38.92 -40.96 -17.25
N ILE A 899 39.38 -40.74 -16.01
CA ILE A 899 40.73 -41.16 -15.57
C ILE A 899 40.88 -42.68 -15.65
N LEU A 900 39.91 -43.44 -15.13
CA LEU A 900 39.96 -44.90 -15.15
C LEU A 900 40.04 -45.43 -16.59
N LYS A 901 39.14 -44.99 -17.46
CA LYS A 901 39.03 -45.46 -18.85
C LYS A 901 40.26 -45.10 -19.68
N ASN A 902 40.69 -43.84 -19.64
CA ASN A 902 41.70 -43.33 -20.59
C ASN A 902 43.15 -43.46 -20.08
N HIS A 903 43.37 -43.44 -18.76
CA HIS A 903 44.73 -43.34 -18.19
C HIS A 903 45.18 -44.55 -17.35
N ILE A 904 44.23 -45.36 -16.85
CA ILE A 904 44.53 -46.54 -16.02
C ILE A 904 44.25 -47.82 -16.80
N ALA A 905 43.00 -48.07 -17.20
CA ALA A 905 42.60 -49.31 -17.86
C ALA A 905 43.18 -49.47 -19.28
N SER A 906 43.54 -48.35 -19.93
CA SER A 906 44.19 -48.35 -21.24
C SER A 906 45.73 -48.48 -21.18
N SER A 907 46.34 -48.44 -19.99
CA SER A 907 47.80 -48.59 -19.84
C SER A 907 48.16 -50.08 -19.86
N ASN A 908 48.86 -50.52 -20.91
CA ASN A 908 49.36 -51.90 -21.07
C ASN A 908 50.53 -52.20 -20.11
N ASN A 909 50.36 -52.11 -18.78
CA ASN A 909 51.32 -52.48 -17.73
C ASN A 909 52.80 -52.02 -17.90
N LYS A 910 53.10 -51.13 -18.86
CA LYS A 910 54.46 -50.69 -19.23
C LYS A 910 55.00 -49.59 -18.32
N ASP A 911 54.12 -48.94 -17.56
CA ASP A 911 54.45 -47.74 -16.77
C ASP A 911 54.49 -47.99 -15.24
N GLY A 912 54.41 -49.25 -14.79
CA GLY A 912 54.45 -49.60 -13.36
C GLY A 912 53.24 -49.12 -12.54
N LYS A 913 52.12 -48.80 -13.20
CA LYS A 913 50.86 -48.38 -12.56
C LYS A 913 50.09 -49.57 -12.00
N GLU A 914 49.36 -49.36 -10.90
CA GLU A 914 48.47 -50.35 -10.30
C GLU A 914 47.34 -50.75 -11.29
N GLU A 915 47.22 -52.06 -11.55
CA GLU A 915 46.18 -52.62 -12.40
C GLU A 915 44.86 -52.77 -11.62
N ILE A 916 43.73 -52.42 -12.24
CA ILE A 916 42.40 -52.60 -11.64
C ILE A 916 42.05 -54.10 -11.57
N SER A 917 41.49 -54.57 -10.46
CA SER A 917 41.10 -55.98 -10.29
C SER A 917 39.73 -56.28 -10.93
N ILE A 918 39.47 -57.54 -11.30
CA ILE A 918 38.16 -57.95 -11.83
C ILE A 918 37.06 -57.69 -10.82
N ARG A 919 37.31 -57.91 -9.53
CA ARG A 919 36.36 -57.57 -8.45
C ARG A 919 36.01 -56.08 -8.41
N GLN A 920 36.99 -55.20 -8.61
CA GLN A 920 36.75 -53.75 -8.70
C GLN A 920 35.94 -53.39 -9.95
N ILE A 921 36.21 -54.04 -11.09
CA ILE A 921 35.44 -53.86 -12.33
C ILE A 921 33.99 -54.34 -12.14
N VAL A 922 33.77 -55.49 -11.50
CA VAL A 922 32.45 -56.03 -11.16
C VAL A 922 31.67 -55.07 -10.26
N ALA A 923 32.33 -54.45 -9.27
CA ALA A 923 31.69 -53.49 -8.39
C ALA A 923 31.11 -52.28 -9.16
N LEU A 924 31.73 -51.87 -10.28
CA LEU A 924 31.24 -50.80 -11.15
C LEU A 924 29.96 -51.19 -11.91
N ALA A 925 29.66 -52.48 -12.06
CA ALA A 925 28.43 -52.95 -12.69
C ALA A 925 27.16 -52.55 -11.91
N ALA A 926 27.31 -52.25 -10.61
CA ALA A 926 26.23 -51.77 -9.75
C ALA A 926 26.06 -50.23 -9.75
N HIS A 927 26.94 -49.48 -10.44
CA HIS A 927 26.99 -48.03 -10.40
C HIS A 927 25.71 -47.37 -10.96
N GLU A 928 25.34 -46.18 -10.49
CA GLU A 928 24.11 -45.52 -10.94
C GLU A 928 24.21 -44.99 -12.38
N LEU A 929 25.36 -44.44 -12.76
CA LEU A 929 25.64 -43.97 -14.12
C LEU A 929 25.68 -45.12 -15.14
N LEU A 930 24.80 -45.04 -16.15
CA LEU A 930 24.68 -46.01 -17.25
C LEU A 930 25.98 -46.15 -18.05
N GLU A 931 26.71 -45.06 -18.25
CA GLU A 931 27.97 -45.06 -19.00
C GLU A 931 29.03 -45.96 -18.36
N ILE A 932 29.15 -45.90 -17.03
CA ILE A 932 30.09 -46.72 -16.25
C ILE A 932 29.70 -48.21 -16.34
N ARG A 933 28.40 -48.52 -16.18
CA ARG A 933 27.90 -49.90 -16.30
C ARG A 933 28.10 -50.47 -17.71
N SER A 934 27.86 -49.65 -18.73
CA SER A 934 28.06 -50.03 -20.12
C SER A 934 29.53 -50.35 -20.40
N TRP A 935 30.44 -49.53 -19.87
CA TRP A 935 31.87 -49.77 -19.96
C TRP A 935 32.31 -51.04 -19.23
N THR A 936 31.75 -51.36 -18.06
CA THR A 936 32.04 -52.63 -17.37
C THR A 936 31.75 -53.84 -18.26
N LEU A 937 30.64 -53.81 -19.00
CA LEU A 937 30.26 -54.89 -19.92
C LEU A 937 31.14 -54.91 -21.19
N GLU A 938 31.47 -53.74 -21.72
CA GLU A 938 32.44 -53.60 -22.82
C GLU A 938 33.82 -54.14 -22.42
N TYR A 939 34.25 -53.88 -21.18
CA TYR A 939 35.50 -54.40 -20.65
C TYR A 939 35.50 -55.94 -20.64
N TYR A 940 34.39 -56.58 -20.26
CA TYR A 940 34.24 -58.04 -20.30
C TYR A 940 34.39 -58.58 -21.73
N GLN A 941 33.72 -57.95 -22.70
CA GLN A 941 33.79 -58.33 -24.11
C GLN A 941 35.20 -58.19 -24.69
N ASN A 942 35.93 -57.15 -24.30
CA ASN A 942 37.28 -56.88 -24.81
C ASN A 942 38.37 -57.70 -24.10
N ASN A 943 38.09 -58.29 -22.92
CA ASN A 943 39.10 -58.97 -22.09
C ASN A 943 38.75 -60.44 -21.76
N VAL A 944 38.08 -61.15 -22.68
CA VAL A 944 37.61 -62.55 -22.49
C VAL A 944 38.66 -63.49 -21.86
N PRO A 945 39.95 -63.52 -22.28
CA PRO A 945 40.91 -64.45 -21.69
C PRO A 945 41.13 -64.22 -20.18
N ARG A 946 41.15 -62.97 -19.74
CA ARG A 946 41.30 -62.62 -18.32
C ARG A 946 40.04 -62.97 -17.54
N ILE A 947 38.86 -62.71 -18.11
CA ILE A 947 37.58 -63.06 -17.49
C ILE A 947 37.45 -64.58 -17.27
N ARG A 948 37.95 -65.39 -18.19
CA ARG A 948 38.01 -66.86 -18.02
C ARG A 948 39.00 -67.27 -16.93
N TYR A 949 40.16 -66.62 -16.85
CA TYR A 949 41.17 -66.93 -15.85
C TYR A 949 40.71 -66.58 -14.43
N GLU A 950 40.09 -65.41 -14.24
CA GLU A 950 39.53 -64.94 -12.96
C GLU A 950 38.02 -65.21 -12.87
N ARG A 951 37.56 -66.38 -13.36
CA ARG A 951 36.13 -66.72 -13.49
C ARG A 951 35.33 -66.46 -12.21
N ASP A 952 35.80 -66.93 -11.06
CA ASP A 952 35.00 -66.92 -9.83
C ASP A 952 34.69 -65.49 -9.35
N GLU A 953 35.63 -64.56 -9.53
CA GLU A 953 35.40 -63.14 -9.27
C GLU A 953 34.51 -62.52 -10.36
N ALA A 954 34.65 -62.95 -11.62
CA ALA A 954 33.84 -62.44 -12.72
C ALA A 954 32.36 -62.85 -12.63
N LEU A 955 32.07 -64.06 -12.14
CA LEU A 955 30.69 -64.57 -12.01
C LEU A 955 29.82 -63.70 -11.07
N GLN A 956 30.43 -62.98 -10.13
CA GLN A 956 29.72 -62.06 -9.23
C GLN A 956 28.97 -60.93 -9.99
N ILE A 957 29.30 -60.66 -11.25
CA ILE A 957 28.54 -59.70 -12.07
C ILE A 957 27.08 -60.14 -12.29
N LEU A 958 26.78 -61.44 -12.18
CA LEU A 958 25.42 -61.97 -12.25
C LEU A 958 24.55 -61.50 -11.08
N ASP A 959 25.15 -61.06 -9.97
CA ASP A 959 24.44 -60.49 -8.82
C ASP A 959 24.20 -58.98 -8.95
N ALA A 960 24.53 -58.37 -10.09
CA ALA A 960 24.38 -56.94 -10.31
C ALA A 960 22.95 -56.44 -10.02
N LYS A 961 22.86 -55.26 -9.39
CA LYS A 961 21.60 -54.59 -9.03
C LYS A 961 20.67 -54.41 -10.24
N TRP A 962 21.25 -54.10 -11.40
CA TRP A 962 20.53 -53.68 -12.60
C TRP A 962 20.28 -54.85 -13.57
N GLU A 963 19.05 -54.96 -14.05
CA GLU A 963 18.60 -56.07 -14.91
C GLU A 963 19.30 -56.10 -16.28
N ASP A 964 19.51 -54.93 -16.89
CA ASP A 964 20.25 -54.79 -18.16
C ASP A 964 21.68 -55.34 -18.08
N VAL A 965 22.36 -55.13 -16.95
CA VAL A 965 23.70 -55.68 -16.69
C VAL A 965 23.63 -57.20 -16.56
N ARG A 966 22.70 -57.73 -15.78
CA ARG A 966 22.56 -59.19 -15.60
C ARG A 966 22.23 -59.89 -16.92
N LEU A 967 21.32 -59.34 -17.73
CA LEU A 967 20.95 -59.90 -19.02
C LEU A 967 22.15 -60.01 -19.97
N LYS A 968 22.92 -58.93 -20.09
CA LYS A 968 24.15 -58.90 -20.92
C LYS A 968 25.26 -59.77 -20.35
N ALA A 969 25.39 -59.86 -19.04
CA ALA A 969 26.33 -60.79 -18.41
C ALA A 969 25.98 -62.25 -18.72
N MET A 970 24.70 -62.64 -18.61
CA MET A 970 24.24 -63.97 -18.98
C MET A 970 24.53 -64.28 -20.46
N GLU A 971 24.24 -63.33 -21.36
CA GLU A 971 24.60 -63.44 -22.78
C GLU A 971 26.10 -63.64 -22.99
N PHE A 972 26.93 -62.82 -22.32
CA PHE A 972 28.38 -62.94 -22.37
C PHE A 972 28.87 -64.34 -21.95
N PHE A 973 28.37 -64.87 -20.82
CA PHE A 973 28.76 -66.21 -20.37
C PHE A 973 28.22 -67.32 -21.29
N ARG A 974 27.05 -67.15 -21.93
CA ARG A 974 26.54 -68.11 -22.93
C ARG A 974 27.45 -68.23 -24.15
N GLU A 975 27.97 -67.11 -24.62
CA GLU A 975 28.75 -67.03 -25.85
C GLU A 975 30.24 -67.35 -25.64
N ASN A 976 30.80 -66.92 -24.51
CA ASN A 976 32.24 -66.90 -24.30
C ASN A 976 32.74 -67.99 -23.36
N PHE A 977 31.90 -68.78 -22.70
CA PHE A 977 32.32 -69.89 -21.84
C PHE A 977 31.94 -71.24 -22.45
N THR A 978 32.83 -72.21 -22.30
CA THR A 978 32.65 -73.60 -22.75
C THR A 978 32.67 -74.55 -21.55
N GLU A 979 32.47 -75.85 -21.79
CA GLU A 979 32.50 -76.89 -20.75
C GLU A 979 33.77 -76.84 -19.89
N LYS A 980 34.90 -76.41 -20.45
CA LYS A 980 36.20 -76.34 -19.74
C LYS A 980 36.22 -75.33 -18.60
N GLU A 981 35.40 -74.31 -18.68
CA GLU A 981 35.35 -73.24 -17.69
C GLU A 981 34.28 -73.46 -16.63
N TRP A 982 33.49 -74.54 -16.70
CA TRP A 982 32.45 -74.86 -15.72
C TRP A 982 32.86 -76.02 -14.82
N ASP A 983 32.48 -75.93 -13.56
CA ASP A 983 32.49 -77.05 -12.62
C ASP A 983 31.15 -77.12 -11.87
N VAL A 984 30.91 -78.25 -11.21
CA VAL A 984 29.64 -78.49 -10.51
C VAL A 984 29.35 -77.40 -9.46
N ASP A 985 30.37 -76.91 -8.75
CA ASP A 985 30.19 -75.97 -7.64
C ASP A 985 29.84 -74.57 -8.16
N SER A 986 30.46 -74.12 -9.26
CA SER A 986 30.14 -72.86 -9.94
C SER A 986 28.74 -72.88 -10.58
N LEU A 987 28.35 -73.99 -11.22
CA LEU A 987 27.02 -74.13 -11.81
C LEU A 987 25.91 -74.18 -10.75
N VAL A 988 26.12 -74.91 -9.65
CA VAL A 988 25.18 -74.94 -8.53
C VAL A 988 25.13 -73.59 -7.83
N SER A 989 26.26 -72.89 -7.66
CA SER A 989 26.30 -71.54 -7.06
C SER A 989 25.43 -70.54 -7.84
N ILE A 990 25.45 -70.58 -9.18
CA ILE A 990 24.56 -69.74 -10.00
C ILE A 990 23.09 -70.16 -9.79
N ALA A 991 22.83 -71.46 -9.72
CA ALA A 991 21.49 -72.01 -9.53
C ALA A 991 20.92 -71.78 -8.11
N ASP A 992 21.76 -71.54 -7.11
CA ASP A 992 21.41 -71.21 -5.71
C ASP A 992 21.00 -69.74 -5.54
N SER A 993 21.06 -68.93 -6.62
CA SER A 993 20.65 -67.54 -6.57
C SER A 993 19.18 -67.38 -6.17
N VAL A 994 18.90 -66.44 -5.27
CA VAL A 994 17.53 -66.06 -4.88
C VAL A 994 16.77 -65.32 -5.99
N ARG A 995 17.46 -64.90 -7.05
CA ARG A 995 16.87 -64.17 -8.19
C ARG A 995 16.36 -65.16 -9.25
N PRO A 996 15.07 -65.14 -9.63
CA PRO A 996 14.51 -66.13 -10.55
C PRO A 996 15.15 -66.16 -11.95
N ASP A 997 15.63 -65.03 -12.46
CA ASP A 997 16.35 -64.91 -13.74
C ASP A 997 17.70 -65.63 -13.69
N ILE A 998 18.45 -65.47 -12.60
CA ILE A 998 19.74 -66.14 -12.38
C ILE A 998 19.56 -67.62 -12.01
N GLU A 999 18.57 -67.96 -11.17
CA GLU A 999 18.21 -69.36 -10.87
C GLU A 999 17.86 -70.12 -12.16
N ALA A 1000 17.09 -69.49 -13.06
CA ALA A 1000 16.76 -70.05 -14.37
C ALA A 1000 18.00 -70.25 -15.25
N PHE A 1001 18.90 -69.27 -15.26
CA PHE A 1001 20.16 -69.36 -15.99
C PHE A 1001 21.08 -70.47 -15.44
N GLY A 1002 21.19 -70.61 -14.12
CA GLY A 1002 21.93 -71.71 -13.49
C GLY A 1002 21.37 -73.08 -13.90
N LYS A 1003 20.04 -73.26 -13.87
CA LYS A 1003 19.40 -74.50 -14.35
C LYS A 1003 19.62 -74.76 -15.84
N GLU A 1004 19.61 -73.71 -16.66
CA GLU A 1004 19.93 -73.78 -18.10
C GLU A 1004 21.36 -74.31 -18.29
N LEU A 1005 22.33 -73.72 -17.58
CA LEU A 1005 23.73 -74.13 -17.67
C LEU A 1005 23.96 -75.56 -17.13
N ILE A 1006 23.37 -75.91 -15.99
CA ILE A 1006 23.43 -77.29 -15.46
C ILE A 1006 22.89 -78.28 -16.50
N THR A 1007 21.77 -77.96 -17.15
CA THR A 1007 21.19 -78.85 -18.17
C THR A 1007 22.08 -78.96 -19.40
N LYS A 1008 22.73 -77.87 -19.81
CA LYS A 1008 23.57 -77.81 -21.02
C LYS A 1008 24.93 -78.49 -20.84
N PHE A 1009 25.54 -78.37 -19.67
CA PHE A 1009 26.87 -78.90 -19.35
C PHE A 1009 26.80 -80.08 -18.38
N PHE A 1010 25.70 -80.84 -18.41
CA PHE A 1010 25.53 -82.02 -17.58
C PHE A 1010 26.41 -83.18 -18.06
N GLU A 1011 27.27 -83.69 -17.19
CA GLU A 1011 28.01 -84.94 -17.40
C GLU A 1011 27.45 -86.07 -16.52
N GLU A 1012 27.31 -87.28 -17.08
CA GLU A 1012 26.73 -88.43 -16.34
C GLU A 1012 27.52 -88.79 -15.07
N LYS A 1013 28.85 -88.60 -15.08
CA LYS A 1013 29.74 -88.87 -13.95
C LYS A 1013 29.38 -88.04 -12.70
N ASP A 1014 28.80 -86.86 -12.90
CA ASP A 1014 28.48 -85.90 -11.84
C ASP A 1014 27.01 -85.97 -11.41
N GLY A 1015 26.22 -86.88 -12.00
CA GLY A 1015 24.79 -87.00 -11.75
C GLY A 1015 24.41 -87.23 -10.29
N GLU A 1016 25.18 -88.06 -9.57
CA GLU A 1016 24.98 -88.28 -8.13
C GLU A 1016 25.28 -87.01 -7.31
N LYS A 1017 26.36 -86.29 -7.66
CA LYS A 1017 26.74 -85.03 -7.00
C LYS A 1017 25.65 -83.97 -7.22
N TYR A 1018 25.13 -83.83 -8.44
CA TYR A 1018 24.01 -82.95 -8.74
C TYR A 1018 22.74 -83.34 -7.98
N LEU A 1019 22.38 -84.62 -7.95
CA LEU A 1019 21.19 -85.08 -7.23
C LEU A 1019 21.27 -84.70 -5.75
N ILE A 1020 22.41 -84.93 -5.10
CA ILE A 1020 22.62 -84.58 -3.69
C ILE A 1020 22.52 -83.06 -3.50
N MET A 1021 23.30 -82.26 -4.23
CA MET A 1021 23.35 -80.81 -4.04
C MET A 1021 22.01 -80.13 -4.35
N LEU A 1022 21.32 -80.52 -5.43
CA LEU A 1022 20.04 -79.93 -5.82
C LEU A 1022 18.89 -80.35 -4.87
N SER A 1023 18.94 -81.57 -4.32
CA SER A 1023 17.91 -82.06 -3.38
C SER A 1023 17.93 -81.35 -2.02
N GLN A 1024 19.06 -80.74 -1.65
CA GLN A 1024 19.19 -79.97 -0.41
C GLN A 1024 18.58 -78.57 -0.52
N HIS A 1025 18.23 -78.12 -1.73
CA HIS A 1025 17.76 -76.76 -1.95
C HIS A 1025 16.29 -76.55 -1.52
N PRO A 1026 15.96 -75.44 -0.83
CA PRO A 1026 14.61 -75.21 -0.31
C PRO A 1026 13.59 -74.73 -1.37
N SER A 1027 14.03 -74.18 -2.50
CA SER A 1027 13.11 -73.68 -3.56
C SER A 1027 12.31 -74.80 -4.22
N ASN A 1028 11.00 -74.62 -4.35
CA ASN A 1028 10.11 -75.54 -5.08
C ASN A 1028 10.55 -75.77 -6.53
N SER A 1029 11.09 -74.72 -7.17
CA SER A 1029 11.59 -74.78 -8.55
C SER A 1029 12.80 -75.70 -8.64
N MET A 1030 13.73 -75.58 -7.69
CA MET A 1030 14.91 -76.45 -7.62
C MET A 1030 14.55 -77.88 -7.19
N GLN A 1031 13.62 -78.05 -6.26
CA GLN A 1031 13.13 -79.36 -5.85
C GLN A 1031 12.46 -80.11 -7.01
N LEU A 1032 11.69 -79.41 -7.85
CA LEU A 1032 11.15 -79.95 -9.09
C LEU A 1032 12.28 -80.30 -10.07
N PHE A 1033 13.28 -79.44 -10.22
CA PHE A 1033 14.42 -79.71 -11.10
C PHE A 1033 15.21 -80.94 -10.65
N ALA A 1034 15.42 -81.12 -9.34
CA ALA A 1034 16.04 -82.31 -8.76
C ALA A 1034 15.31 -83.62 -9.12
N THR A 1035 13.99 -83.58 -9.36
CA THR A 1035 13.24 -84.78 -9.77
C THR A 1035 13.71 -85.39 -11.09
N ASN A 1036 14.34 -84.61 -11.97
CA ASN A 1036 14.84 -85.09 -13.25
C ASN A 1036 16.00 -86.11 -13.09
N TYR A 1037 16.64 -86.13 -11.92
CA TYR A 1037 17.81 -86.96 -11.63
C TYR A 1037 17.46 -88.19 -10.79
N LEU A 1038 16.26 -88.25 -10.18
CA LEU A 1038 15.85 -89.33 -9.27
C LEU A 1038 15.88 -90.72 -9.92
N GLU A 1039 15.15 -90.91 -11.04
CA GLU A 1039 15.10 -92.23 -11.69
C GLU A 1039 16.46 -92.69 -12.22
N ARG A 1040 17.33 -91.75 -12.61
CA ARG A 1040 18.63 -92.06 -13.22
C ARG A 1040 19.70 -92.38 -12.20
N PHE A 1041 19.70 -91.73 -11.03
CA PHE A 1041 20.82 -91.75 -10.08
C PHE A 1041 20.44 -92.25 -8.66
N ALA A 1042 19.16 -92.53 -8.38
CA ALA A 1042 18.71 -93.09 -7.09
C ALA A 1042 18.01 -94.47 -7.17
N THR A 1043 17.71 -94.98 -8.37
CA THR A 1043 17.03 -96.29 -8.55
C THR A 1043 17.84 -97.45 -7.97
N GLY A 1044 17.20 -98.33 -7.20
CA GLY A 1044 17.80 -99.55 -6.66
C GLY A 1044 18.81 -99.33 -5.52
N ASN A 1045 19.04 -98.09 -5.09
CA ASN A 1045 20.01 -97.75 -4.04
C ASN A 1045 19.32 -97.24 -2.77
N LEU A 1046 19.06 -98.17 -1.84
CA LEU A 1046 18.41 -97.85 -0.57
C LEU A 1046 19.21 -96.86 0.30
N GLN A 1047 20.54 -96.81 0.18
CA GLN A 1047 21.37 -95.89 0.95
C GLN A 1047 21.15 -94.44 0.50
N HIS A 1048 21.15 -94.18 -0.81
CA HIS A 1048 20.85 -92.86 -1.36
C HIS A 1048 19.41 -92.42 -1.06
N LEU A 1049 18.45 -93.35 -1.11
CA LEU A 1049 17.06 -93.04 -0.73
C LEU A 1049 16.94 -92.57 0.73
N LYS A 1050 17.70 -93.18 1.65
CA LYS A 1050 17.75 -92.76 3.06
C LYS A 1050 18.40 -91.39 3.24
N GLU A 1051 19.50 -91.12 2.55
CA GLU A 1051 20.17 -89.80 2.59
C GLU A 1051 19.25 -88.69 2.07
N MET A 1052 18.37 -89.01 1.14
CA MET A 1052 17.36 -88.11 0.58
C MET A 1052 16.03 -88.06 1.35
N GLU A 1053 15.92 -88.68 2.54
CA GLU A 1053 14.67 -88.71 3.30
C GLU A 1053 14.11 -87.31 3.56
N PHE A 1054 14.97 -86.34 3.90
CA PHE A 1054 14.57 -84.95 4.12
C PHE A 1054 13.97 -84.32 2.85
N TYR A 1055 14.58 -84.55 1.69
CA TYR A 1055 14.05 -84.07 0.40
C TYR A 1055 12.66 -84.66 0.12
N PHE A 1056 12.49 -85.98 0.27
CA PHE A 1056 11.20 -86.63 0.06
C PHE A 1056 10.13 -86.11 1.02
N ARG A 1057 10.45 -85.94 2.30
CA ARG A 1057 9.54 -85.31 3.27
C ARG A 1057 9.17 -83.89 2.87
N CYS A 1058 10.15 -83.06 2.53
CA CYS A 1058 9.94 -81.68 2.10
C CYS A 1058 9.01 -81.58 0.88
N VAL A 1059 9.23 -82.40 -0.15
CA VAL A 1059 8.37 -82.39 -1.34
C VAL A 1059 6.97 -82.90 -1.02
N LEU A 1060 6.82 -84.02 -0.30
CA LEU A 1060 5.53 -84.65 -0.06
C LEU A 1060 4.66 -83.92 0.97
N MET A 1061 5.24 -83.25 1.96
CA MET A 1061 4.51 -82.53 3.01
C MET A 1061 3.99 -81.14 2.57
N GLN A 1062 4.39 -80.62 1.41
CA GLN A 1062 3.97 -79.30 0.93
C GLN A 1062 2.48 -79.21 0.62
N VAL A 1063 1.67 -78.61 1.50
CA VAL A 1063 0.22 -78.44 1.25
C VAL A 1063 -0.02 -77.46 0.09
N ASN A 1064 -0.79 -77.87 -0.92
CA ASN A 1064 -1.18 -77.07 -2.12
C ASN A 1064 -0.01 -76.49 -2.96
N LYS A 1065 1.21 -77.02 -2.86
CA LYS A 1065 2.38 -76.61 -3.65
C LYS A 1065 3.10 -77.82 -4.24
N GLY A 1066 3.90 -77.59 -5.29
CA GLY A 1066 4.80 -78.60 -5.83
C GLY A 1066 4.12 -79.83 -6.46
N ARG A 1067 2.90 -79.70 -7.01
CA ARG A 1067 2.09 -80.84 -7.48
C ARG A 1067 2.84 -81.77 -8.43
N ILE A 1068 3.58 -81.22 -9.39
CA ILE A 1068 4.36 -82.00 -10.37
C ILE A 1068 5.48 -82.75 -9.66
N ALA A 1069 6.25 -82.07 -8.80
CA ALA A 1069 7.35 -82.68 -8.06
C ALA A 1069 6.85 -83.81 -7.14
N LYS A 1070 5.76 -83.57 -6.41
CA LYS A 1070 5.07 -84.56 -5.58
C LYS A 1070 4.68 -85.80 -6.36
N THR A 1071 4.05 -85.61 -7.51
CA THR A 1071 3.58 -86.73 -8.34
C THR A 1071 4.76 -87.59 -8.78
N ARG A 1072 5.84 -86.97 -9.29
CA ARG A 1072 7.06 -87.66 -9.70
C ARG A 1072 7.75 -88.40 -8.55
N VAL A 1073 7.85 -87.77 -7.38
CA VAL A 1073 8.42 -88.40 -6.18
C VAL A 1073 7.57 -89.57 -5.70
N LEU A 1074 6.24 -89.43 -5.69
CA LEU A 1074 5.33 -90.52 -5.30
C LEU A 1074 5.42 -91.72 -6.24
N GLU A 1075 5.44 -91.47 -7.55
CA GLU A 1075 5.58 -92.51 -8.56
C GLU A 1075 6.93 -93.23 -8.45
N PHE A 1076 8.01 -92.47 -8.26
CA PHE A 1076 9.35 -93.02 -8.04
C PHE A 1076 9.41 -93.88 -6.77
N LEU A 1077 8.95 -93.38 -5.63
CA LEU A 1077 8.94 -94.13 -4.37
C LEU A 1077 8.01 -95.35 -4.40
N GLU A 1078 6.85 -95.26 -5.09
CA GLU A 1078 5.96 -96.42 -5.30
C GLU A 1078 6.68 -97.52 -6.10
N LYS A 1079 7.35 -97.15 -7.19
CA LYS A 1079 8.10 -98.08 -8.06
C LYS A 1079 9.25 -98.75 -7.31
N GLU A 1080 10.03 -97.98 -6.54
CA GLU A 1080 11.14 -98.49 -5.73
C GLU A 1080 10.65 -99.42 -4.61
N ALA A 1081 9.59 -99.01 -3.89
CA ALA A 1081 9.00 -99.82 -2.83
C ALA A 1081 8.36 -101.11 -3.39
N LEU A 1082 7.73 -101.07 -4.56
CA LEU A 1082 7.21 -102.29 -5.20
C LEU A 1082 8.32 -103.21 -5.70
N SER A 1083 9.53 -102.72 -5.97
CA SER A 1083 10.61 -103.53 -6.54
C SER A 1083 11.48 -104.22 -5.48
N SER A 1084 11.62 -103.64 -4.29
CA SER A 1084 12.41 -104.20 -3.19
C SER A 1084 11.63 -104.25 -1.88
N LYS A 1085 11.65 -105.42 -1.21
CA LYS A 1085 11.06 -105.59 0.12
C LYS A 1085 11.73 -104.66 1.14
N GLU A 1086 13.05 -104.50 1.09
CA GLU A 1086 13.79 -103.64 2.03
C GLU A 1086 13.43 -102.17 1.86
N THR A 1087 13.26 -101.71 0.61
CA THR A 1087 12.79 -100.36 0.31
C THR A 1087 11.34 -100.16 0.76
N ALA A 1088 10.45 -101.15 0.58
CA ALA A 1088 9.10 -101.09 1.09
C ALA A 1088 9.06 -100.91 2.63
N PHE A 1089 9.91 -101.63 3.37
CA PHE A 1089 10.00 -101.48 4.83
C PHE A 1089 10.47 -100.09 5.27
N TRP A 1090 11.29 -99.40 4.48
CA TRP A 1090 11.74 -98.03 4.75
C TRP A 1090 10.71 -96.96 4.33
N VAL A 1091 10.08 -97.11 3.16
CA VAL A 1091 9.10 -96.14 2.64
C VAL A 1091 7.77 -96.16 3.41
N VAL A 1092 7.34 -97.34 3.91
CA VAL A 1092 6.03 -97.47 4.59
C VAL A 1092 5.89 -96.56 5.82
N PRO A 1093 6.88 -96.44 6.73
CA PRO A 1093 6.85 -95.42 7.79
C PRO A 1093 6.63 -93.99 7.28
N LEU A 1094 7.33 -93.60 6.21
CA LEU A 1094 7.17 -92.29 5.58
C LEU A 1094 5.73 -92.07 5.07
N PHE A 1095 5.14 -93.06 4.39
CA PHE A 1095 3.74 -92.96 3.93
C PHE A 1095 2.72 -93.06 5.06
N ASN A 1096 3.01 -93.79 6.14
CA ASN A 1096 2.15 -93.83 7.34
C ASN A 1096 2.06 -92.45 8.00
N ASP A 1097 3.17 -91.71 8.07
CA ASP A 1097 3.16 -90.32 8.56
C ASP A 1097 2.30 -89.43 7.65
N LEU A 1098 2.41 -89.64 6.33
CA LEU A 1098 1.82 -88.75 5.32
C LEU A 1098 0.34 -89.04 5.01
N VAL A 1099 -0.15 -90.26 5.23
CA VAL A 1099 -1.56 -90.62 4.95
C VAL A 1099 -2.56 -89.89 5.85
N ALA A 1100 -2.10 -89.31 6.96
CA ALA A 1100 -2.88 -88.44 7.82
C ALA A 1100 -3.16 -87.04 7.19
N THR A 1101 -2.60 -86.73 6.02
CA THR A 1101 -2.82 -85.45 5.33
C THR A 1101 -4.31 -85.14 5.10
N SER A 1102 -4.66 -83.86 5.17
CA SER A 1102 -6.01 -83.36 4.88
C SER A 1102 -6.28 -83.19 3.38
N ALA A 1103 -5.24 -83.24 2.53
CA ALA A 1103 -5.38 -83.12 1.08
C ALA A 1103 -5.96 -84.43 0.50
N VAL A 1104 -7.23 -84.40 0.10
CA VAL A 1104 -8.00 -85.59 -0.34
C VAL A 1104 -7.29 -86.38 -1.44
N GLN A 1105 -6.75 -85.71 -2.46
CA GLN A 1105 -6.07 -86.37 -3.58
C GLN A 1105 -4.74 -87.02 -3.18
N ASP A 1106 -3.94 -86.36 -2.34
CA ASP A 1106 -2.67 -86.92 -1.84
C ASP A 1106 -2.95 -88.09 -0.89
N LYS A 1107 -3.96 -87.94 -0.02
CA LYS A 1107 -4.44 -88.98 0.89
C LYS A 1107 -4.89 -90.23 0.13
N GLU A 1108 -5.70 -90.07 -0.91
CA GLU A 1108 -6.13 -91.17 -1.77
C GLU A 1108 -4.93 -91.92 -2.35
N ARG A 1109 -3.94 -91.20 -2.87
CA ARG A 1109 -2.73 -91.80 -3.44
C ARG A 1109 -1.90 -92.54 -2.39
N PHE A 1110 -1.72 -92.00 -1.19
CA PHE A 1110 -1.04 -92.69 -0.10
C PHE A 1110 -1.77 -93.96 0.34
N ILE A 1111 -3.12 -93.92 0.45
CA ILE A 1111 -3.94 -95.09 0.78
C ILE A 1111 -3.74 -96.19 -0.28
N GLN A 1112 -3.83 -95.84 -1.58
CA GLN A 1112 -3.64 -96.77 -2.68
C GLN A 1112 -2.26 -97.44 -2.65
N ILE A 1113 -1.19 -96.67 -2.44
CA ILE A 1113 0.18 -97.20 -2.39
C ILE A 1113 0.36 -98.12 -1.18
N LEU A 1114 -0.11 -97.70 0.01
CA LEU A 1114 -0.04 -98.52 1.23
C LEU A 1114 -0.80 -99.85 1.07
N GLN A 1115 -1.98 -99.84 0.42
CA GLN A 1115 -2.74 -101.05 0.13
C GLN A 1115 -1.98 -102.00 -0.81
N LYS A 1116 -1.43 -101.46 -1.92
CA LYS A 1116 -0.63 -102.25 -2.88
C LYS A 1116 0.58 -102.89 -2.21
N LEU A 1117 1.33 -102.13 -1.40
CA LEU A 1117 2.50 -102.63 -0.69
C LEU A 1117 2.11 -103.72 0.32
N LYS A 1118 1.04 -103.51 1.10
CA LYS A 1118 0.54 -104.50 2.08
C LYS A 1118 0.12 -105.82 1.41
N THR A 1119 -0.46 -105.75 0.22
CA THR A 1119 -0.86 -106.93 -0.55
C THR A 1119 0.35 -107.69 -1.11
N LYS A 1120 1.41 -106.97 -1.51
CA LYS A 1120 2.59 -107.57 -2.14
C LYS A 1120 3.57 -108.20 -1.13
N TYR A 1121 3.70 -107.64 0.06
CA TYR A 1121 4.68 -108.08 1.05
C TYR A 1121 4.05 -108.37 2.42
N ASP A 1122 4.20 -109.61 2.87
CA ASP A 1122 3.80 -110.04 4.21
C ASP A 1122 4.59 -109.32 5.31
N ASN A 1123 3.96 -109.10 6.46
CA ASN A 1123 4.50 -108.44 7.66
C ASN A 1123 4.81 -106.92 7.57
N LEU A 1124 4.34 -106.20 6.54
CA LEU A 1124 4.38 -104.73 6.55
C LEU A 1124 3.39 -104.13 7.57
N LYS A 1125 3.89 -103.21 8.42
CA LYS A 1125 3.09 -102.42 9.38
C LYS A 1125 2.56 -101.16 8.71
N VAL A 1126 1.40 -101.25 8.09
CA VAL A 1126 0.69 -100.10 7.50
C VAL A 1126 -0.28 -99.50 8.52
N ALA A 1127 -0.45 -98.18 8.51
CA ALA A 1127 -1.29 -97.45 9.47
C ALA A 1127 -2.81 -97.63 9.26
N LEU A 1128 -3.21 -98.33 8.19
CA LEU A 1128 -4.60 -98.56 7.81
C LEU A 1128 -4.93 -100.05 7.88
N VAL A 1129 -6.12 -100.37 8.36
CA VAL A 1129 -6.70 -101.71 8.28
C VAL A 1129 -7.47 -101.80 6.97
N PHE A 1130 -7.05 -102.71 6.11
CA PHE A 1130 -7.76 -103.05 4.87
C PHE A 1130 -8.49 -104.36 5.13
N GLU A 1131 -9.82 -104.36 5.03
CA GLU A 1131 -10.64 -105.58 5.08
C GLU A 1131 -10.54 -106.39 3.78
#